data_AF-A0A444XR28-F1
#
_entry.id   AF-A0A444XR28-F1
#
_cell.length_a   1.000
_cell.length_b   1.000
_cell.length_c   1.000
_cell.angle_alpha   90.00
_cell.angle_beta   90.00
_cell.angle_gamma   90.00
#
_symmetry.space_group_name_H-M   'P 1'
#
loop_
_entity.id
_entity.type
_entity.pdbx_description
1 polymer ?
#
loop_
_entity_poly.entity_id
_entity_poly.type
_entity_poly.pdbx_seq_one_letter_code
_entity_poly.pdbx_strand_id
1 'polypeptide(L)'
;MAEGNRFQTILDSIKSSETVEDRIQLFNDLVTLEMNGASDSECTSLVKCLTDFTCLDVTQCMLNGSILQVALKHMDICLSGCMPQILSLGAKASVWCGKHLKMSLLSTEESQEEEHSSVFYKLLLEILMFTASTFSALLKFLDFGDKELMIVVETFTIEALNLTKDSISEAKKIQSFGPDILKVAHTLIDAVIKLCKVRSELVNWDTSDANVSSLDRPTDVKHAINITKCAVDKLSQIGVIAANDGGNSVNILNVSWKGVVSLLQTGGGRFADMNVTNIVLTLLALITEPLKCAAESWSSSLKETVSVTEAKRVFVPVKFFLINAVKICSMYPHQAYTVYKEITHSVLMITSFRIFIGNENLLKCASSVITDLLEETTLDLVLSLLHSDQLKLKQKIEVLDSLFTTEGVSVLEGPIFADCNIAWVSEIFCSSCEGMNRARILIISRVALFINFLRYSFRLDEDIKVSIVQKLHWILDILSEEDVYCHMLVLQLPLLYGSGKTAHLVWQPMFSSLLQAFKTFMIVICSSTAWGELESFLLENFFHPHFLCWEVIMECWCFVLRHAETQMASSIITKLCSLLKVLASSKSVFLSYSSFRKLARSICLLLTHGAESMVNQVYMSLVGDGRSQSSLVLCFSLLTEGFPFDLLTDELRNNSIQRILSDYFDFIDNFDETTLLGCPSGLFGIPVFILSACLQSLQVGLSDIDARTLKFLVSITCNYKSSEDKAIKDQCLRLFSETLGIISYLKHLYASNDIGQVIKAVENIFISDSEPPANLYICKPNLAHFMSGLIHMEMLESDDDAKSRAAWELYHFLLRERHWAFIHLAMTAFGYFAARTKCNQLWRFVPQDAALAYDIVSGVEANKERFMAAFRTFLNKETALLTVAPCPDQLELLIREGLMLKQMVRKFSAIAEERQRFESMEIDDKNQSNKKRKLPDGISRGVELLKSGLKILGDGLSQWQPNQFDTNELHVKCMTQISQLEDVISHFEELAGSSEVQ
;
A
#
# COMPACT_ATOMS: atom_id res chain seq x y z
N MET A 1 -6.58 -57.91 59.07
CA MET A 1 -7.04 -57.49 60.41
C MET A 1 -5.91 -57.02 61.33
N ALA A 2 -4.67 -57.55 61.24
CA ALA A 2 -3.55 -57.06 62.07
C ALA A 2 -2.99 -55.67 61.65
N GLU A 3 -3.08 -55.29 60.38
CA GLU A 3 -2.55 -54.01 59.87
C GLU A 3 -3.43 -52.79 60.18
N GLY A 4 -4.76 -52.92 60.11
CA GLY A 4 -5.68 -51.81 60.44
C GLY A 4 -5.56 -51.31 61.89
N ASN A 5 -5.25 -52.22 62.82
CA ASN A 5 -5.05 -51.87 64.24
C ASN A 5 -3.76 -51.06 64.45
N ARG A 6 -2.72 -51.32 63.65
CA ARG A 6 -1.45 -50.59 63.69
C ARG A 6 -1.59 -49.17 63.12
N PHE A 7 -2.39 -49.00 62.07
CA PHE A 7 -2.68 -47.70 61.48
C PHE A 7 -3.38 -46.76 62.47
N GLN A 8 -4.45 -47.23 63.12
CA GLN A 8 -5.18 -46.43 64.11
C GLN A 8 -4.31 -46.07 65.33
N THR A 9 -3.46 -47.01 65.78
CA THR A 9 -2.50 -46.78 66.88
C THR A 9 -1.51 -45.67 66.55
N ILE A 10 -0.97 -45.63 65.32
CA ILE A 10 -0.06 -44.57 64.89
C ILE A 10 -0.80 -43.23 64.78
N LEU A 11 -2.03 -43.22 64.27
CA LEU A 11 -2.85 -42.01 64.20
C LEU A 11 -3.16 -41.40 65.57
N ASP A 12 -3.49 -42.22 66.56
CA ASP A 12 -3.74 -41.75 67.91
C ASP A 12 -2.44 -41.27 68.58
N SER A 13 -1.31 -41.93 68.28
CA SER A 13 0.03 -41.51 68.73
C SER A 13 0.45 -40.16 68.17
N ILE A 14 0.11 -39.87 66.90
CA ILE A 14 0.37 -38.56 66.27
C ILE A 14 -0.41 -37.46 66.97
N LYS A 15 -1.70 -37.71 67.28
CA LYS A 15 -2.55 -36.73 67.99
C LYS A 15 -2.08 -36.45 69.40
N SER A 16 -1.51 -37.45 70.09
CA SER A 16 -1.01 -37.32 71.47
C SER A 16 0.43 -36.83 71.57
N SER A 17 1.20 -36.85 70.48
CA SER A 17 2.62 -36.47 70.51
C SER A 17 2.79 -34.96 70.71
N GLU A 18 3.66 -34.55 71.65
CA GLU A 18 3.95 -33.15 71.96
C GLU A 18 5.15 -32.57 71.18
N THR A 19 5.99 -33.41 70.56
CA THR A 19 7.20 -33.01 69.83
C THR A 19 7.01 -33.12 68.31
N VAL A 20 7.71 -32.28 67.54
CA VAL A 20 7.60 -32.25 66.06
C VAL A 20 8.34 -33.43 65.44
N GLU A 21 9.47 -33.80 66.00
CA GLU A 21 10.35 -34.90 65.55
C GLU A 21 9.65 -36.25 65.69
N ASP A 22 8.97 -36.51 66.81
CA ASP A 22 8.22 -37.76 66.99
C ASP A 22 7.06 -37.82 65.98
N ARG A 23 6.41 -36.69 65.70
CA ARG A 23 5.36 -36.63 64.67
C ARG A 23 5.91 -36.91 63.27
N ILE A 24 7.07 -36.36 62.90
CA ILE A 24 7.75 -36.65 61.62
C ILE A 24 7.99 -38.15 61.48
N GLN A 25 8.55 -38.79 62.50
CA GLN A 25 8.85 -40.22 62.47
C GLN A 25 7.56 -41.05 62.33
N LEU A 26 6.52 -40.71 63.08
CA LEU A 26 5.22 -41.39 63.00
C LEU A 26 4.54 -41.21 61.62
N PHE A 27 4.68 -40.04 60.98
CA PHE A 27 4.20 -39.85 59.61
C PHE A 27 5.04 -40.64 58.59
N ASN A 28 6.36 -40.72 58.74
CA ASN A 28 7.20 -41.54 57.88
C ASN A 28 6.86 -43.03 58.02
N ASP A 29 6.57 -43.49 59.24
CA ASP A 29 6.11 -44.87 59.48
C ASP A 29 4.77 -45.13 58.77
N LEU A 30 3.84 -44.16 58.75
CA LEU A 30 2.61 -44.21 57.97
C LEU A 30 2.88 -44.33 56.46
N VAL A 31 3.86 -43.59 55.92
CA VAL A 31 4.27 -43.71 54.49
C VAL A 31 4.75 -45.13 54.17
N THR A 32 5.26 -45.91 55.12
CA THR A 32 5.72 -47.29 54.83
C THR A 32 4.63 -48.35 54.86
N LEU A 33 3.45 -48.07 55.42
CA LEU A 33 2.36 -49.03 55.55
C LEU A 33 1.53 -49.13 54.24
N GLU A 34 0.99 -50.33 53.97
CA GLU A 34 0.00 -50.55 52.90
C GLU A 34 -1.42 -50.51 53.50
N MET A 35 -2.27 -49.62 52.97
CA MET A 35 -3.67 -49.51 53.38
C MET A 35 -4.56 -50.40 52.51
N ASN A 36 -4.61 -51.69 52.81
CA ASN A 36 -5.54 -52.60 52.15
C ASN A 36 -6.91 -52.59 52.86
N GLY A 37 -7.90 -51.91 52.28
CA GLY A 37 -9.29 -51.90 52.76
C GLY A 37 -9.62 -50.87 53.85
N ALA A 38 -8.99 -49.70 53.81
CA ALA A 38 -9.25 -48.59 54.74
C ALA A 38 -10.71 -48.13 54.69
N SER A 39 -11.30 -47.84 55.86
CA SER A 39 -12.62 -47.22 55.97
C SER A 39 -12.56 -45.71 55.69
N ASP A 40 -13.64 -45.12 55.17
CA ASP A 40 -13.75 -43.66 54.96
C ASP A 40 -13.46 -42.85 56.23
N SER A 41 -13.75 -43.43 57.41
CA SER A 41 -13.49 -42.81 58.72
C SER A 41 -11.99 -42.73 59.08
N GLU A 42 -11.20 -43.72 58.66
CA GLU A 42 -9.75 -43.76 58.87
C GLU A 42 -9.04 -42.77 57.94
N CYS A 43 -9.47 -42.68 56.68
CA CYS A 43 -8.97 -41.66 55.74
C CYS A 43 -9.35 -40.24 56.19
N THR A 44 -10.57 -40.03 56.70
CA THR A 44 -11.00 -38.71 57.19
C THR A 44 -10.20 -38.29 58.43
N SER A 45 -9.92 -39.25 59.31
CA SER A 45 -9.11 -39.03 60.51
C SER A 45 -7.65 -38.74 60.16
N LEU A 46 -7.10 -39.45 59.16
CA LEU A 46 -5.78 -39.19 58.61
C LEU A 46 -5.68 -37.74 58.12
N VAL A 47 -6.59 -37.30 57.23
CA VAL A 47 -6.51 -35.96 56.65
C VAL A 47 -6.76 -34.85 57.68
N LYS A 48 -7.58 -35.07 58.72
CA LYS A 48 -7.73 -34.12 59.83
C LYS A 48 -6.45 -33.93 60.64
N CYS A 49 -5.62 -34.96 60.77
CA CYS A 49 -4.29 -34.80 61.39
C CYS A 49 -3.33 -33.96 60.53
N LEU A 50 -3.61 -33.83 59.23
CA LEU A 50 -2.76 -33.09 58.28
C LEU A 50 -3.09 -31.58 58.23
N THR A 51 -4.19 -31.10 58.84
CA THR A 51 -4.76 -29.77 58.53
C THR A 51 -4.31 -28.56 59.35
N ASP A 52 -3.42 -28.71 60.35
CA ASP A 52 -3.26 -27.70 61.41
C ASP A 52 -1.81 -27.27 61.74
N PHE A 53 -0.98 -26.74 60.83
CA PHE A 53 0.31 -26.14 61.28
C PHE A 53 0.81 -24.93 60.47
N THR A 54 1.20 -23.87 61.18
CA THR A 54 1.85 -22.65 60.66
C THR A 54 2.99 -22.20 61.59
N CYS A 55 4.22 -22.65 61.35
CA CYS A 55 5.44 -22.12 61.98
C CYS A 55 6.60 -22.16 60.97
N LEU A 56 7.69 -21.41 61.22
CA LEU A 56 8.74 -21.03 60.26
C LEU A 56 10.11 -21.68 60.53
N ASP A 57 10.15 -22.96 60.91
CA ASP A 57 11.40 -23.68 61.23
C ASP A 57 11.65 -24.90 60.30
N VAL A 58 12.90 -25.36 60.20
CA VAL A 58 13.33 -26.52 59.39
C VAL A 58 12.54 -27.79 59.75
N THR A 59 12.33 -28.00 61.04
CA THR A 59 11.51 -29.09 61.60
C THR A 59 10.09 -29.05 61.06
N GLN A 60 9.53 -27.86 60.87
CA GLN A 60 8.19 -27.68 60.30
C GLN A 60 8.15 -27.97 58.79
N CYS A 61 9.19 -27.59 58.04
CA CYS A 61 9.33 -27.96 56.63
C CYS A 61 9.39 -29.49 56.47
N MET A 62 10.15 -30.18 57.32
CA MET A 62 10.21 -31.65 57.32
C MET A 62 8.87 -32.28 57.69
N LEU A 63 8.18 -31.77 58.71
CA LEU A 63 6.84 -32.24 59.10
C LEU A 63 5.83 -32.08 57.96
N ASN A 64 5.80 -30.91 57.32
CA ASN A 64 4.91 -30.67 56.17
C ASN A 64 5.24 -31.60 54.99
N GLY A 65 6.52 -31.90 54.76
CA GLY A 65 6.96 -32.87 53.75
C GLY A 65 6.45 -34.28 54.04
N SER A 66 6.65 -34.79 55.26
CA SER A 66 6.15 -36.11 55.66
C SER A 66 4.62 -36.21 55.56
N ILE A 67 3.89 -35.16 55.95
CA ILE A 67 2.43 -35.05 55.80
C ILE A 67 2.00 -35.21 54.33
N LEU A 68 2.66 -34.49 53.43
CA LEU A 68 2.34 -34.53 51.98
C LEU A 68 2.70 -35.87 51.36
N GLN A 69 3.79 -36.51 51.79
CA GLN A 69 4.17 -37.84 51.30
C GLN A 69 3.13 -38.91 51.68
N VAL A 70 2.57 -38.84 52.89
CA VAL A 70 1.45 -39.70 53.31
C VAL A 70 0.24 -39.45 52.41
N ALA A 71 -0.13 -38.18 52.20
CA ALA A 71 -1.26 -37.82 51.36
C ALA A 71 -1.07 -38.25 49.88
N LEU A 72 0.17 -38.15 49.37
CA LEU A 72 0.52 -38.55 48.01
C LEU A 72 0.47 -40.08 47.83
N LYS A 73 1.03 -40.85 48.78
CA LYS A 73 1.04 -42.31 48.70
C LYS A 73 -0.38 -42.91 48.73
N HIS A 74 -1.27 -42.33 49.52
CA HIS A 74 -2.64 -42.82 49.67
C HIS A 74 -3.66 -42.04 48.83
N MET A 75 -3.21 -41.25 47.84
CA MET A 75 -4.05 -40.36 47.05
C MET A 75 -5.24 -41.07 46.36
N ASP A 76 -4.99 -42.20 45.69
CA ASP A 76 -6.06 -42.95 44.99
C ASP A 76 -7.12 -43.53 45.95
N ILE A 77 -6.74 -43.86 47.19
CA ILE A 77 -7.64 -44.41 48.22
C ILE A 77 -8.39 -43.27 48.94
N CYS A 78 -7.71 -42.17 49.24
CA CYS A 78 -8.30 -41.07 49.98
C CYS A 78 -9.21 -40.19 49.11
N LEU A 79 -9.02 -40.11 47.79
CA LEU A 79 -9.90 -39.30 46.92
C LEU A 79 -11.33 -39.87 46.76
N SER A 80 -11.58 -41.16 46.99
CA SER A 80 -12.94 -41.72 46.87
C SER A 80 -13.85 -41.43 48.07
N GLY A 81 -13.27 -41.10 49.24
CA GLY A 81 -14.02 -40.84 50.49
C GLY A 81 -13.67 -39.53 51.22
N CYS A 82 -12.55 -38.88 50.88
CA CYS A 82 -12.03 -37.69 51.58
C CYS A 82 -11.55 -36.57 50.63
N MET A 83 -12.14 -36.49 49.43
CA MET A 83 -11.76 -35.49 48.41
C MET A 83 -11.77 -34.04 48.91
N PRO A 84 -12.83 -33.54 49.61
CA PRO A 84 -12.83 -32.15 50.10
C PRO A 84 -11.62 -31.83 51.00
N GLN A 85 -11.24 -32.79 51.86
CA GLN A 85 -10.17 -32.59 52.82
C GLN A 85 -8.79 -32.60 52.15
N ILE A 86 -8.56 -33.46 51.14
CA ILE A 86 -7.32 -33.48 50.35
C ILE A 86 -7.15 -32.18 49.55
N LEU A 87 -8.22 -31.71 48.92
CA LEU A 87 -8.20 -30.45 48.18
C LEU A 87 -7.97 -29.26 49.11
N SER A 88 -8.59 -29.25 50.29
CA SER A 88 -8.34 -28.23 51.32
C SER A 88 -6.90 -28.27 51.83
N LEU A 89 -6.34 -29.46 52.07
CA LEU A 89 -4.93 -29.62 52.44
C LEU A 89 -4.02 -29.05 51.35
N GLY A 90 -4.26 -29.40 50.09
CA GLY A 90 -3.52 -28.88 48.95
C GLY A 90 -3.58 -27.35 48.86
N ALA A 91 -4.77 -26.77 49.02
CA ALA A 91 -4.96 -25.31 48.99
C ALA A 91 -4.21 -24.61 50.12
N LYS A 92 -4.33 -25.13 51.37
CA LYS A 92 -3.59 -24.62 52.53
C LYS A 92 -2.08 -24.73 52.34
N ALA A 93 -1.60 -25.87 51.85
CA ALA A 93 -0.19 -26.10 51.55
C ALA A 93 0.32 -25.12 50.49
N SER A 94 -0.46 -24.87 49.43
CA SER A 94 -0.11 -23.88 48.41
C SER A 94 0.00 -22.46 48.95
N VAL A 95 -0.96 -22.03 49.78
CA VAL A 95 -0.94 -20.70 50.41
C VAL A 95 0.23 -20.56 51.38
N TRP A 96 0.46 -21.56 52.21
CA TRP A 96 1.58 -21.56 53.17
C TRP A 96 2.92 -21.51 52.43
N CYS A 97 3.10 -22.38 51.43
CA CYS A 97 4.34 -22.45 50.66
C CYS A 97 4.59 -21.17 49.86
N GLY A 98 3.55 -20.54 49.29
CA GLY A 98 3.69 -19.26 48.58
C GLY A 98 4.12 -18.12 49.51
N LYS A 99 3.62 -18.08 50.75
CA LYS A 99 4.08 -17.13 51.78
C LYS A 99 5.53 -17.42 52.18
N HIS A 100 5.85 -18.70 52.41
CA HIS A 100 7.18 -19.14 52.84
C HIS A 100 8.24 -18.87 51.77
N LEU A 101 7.92 -19.10 50.49
CA LEU A 101 8.79 -18.77 49.37
C LEU A 101 9.19 -17.29 49.37
N LYS A 102 8.24 -16.38 49.63
CA LYS A 102 8.51 -14.94 49.71
C LYS A 102 9.41 -14.60 50.90
N MET A 103 9.21 -15.23 52.05
CA MET A 103 10.03 -15.01 53.24
C MET A 103 11.45 -15.53 53.05
N SER A 104 11.62 -16.76 52.54
CA SER A 104 12.93 -17.37 52.28
C SER A 104 13.75 -16.63 51.22
N LEU A 105 13.11 -15.91 50.29
CA LEU A 105 13.82 -15.10 49.28
C LEU A 105 14.23 -13.71 49.78
N LEU A 106 13.64 -13.23 50.89
CA LEU A 106 13.95 -11.93 51.48
C LEU A 106 15.06 -12.01 52.55
N SER A 107 15.27 -13.17 53.16
CA SER A 107 16.36 -13.40 54.11
C SER A 107 17.67 -13.62 53.33
N THR A 108 18.62 -12.68 53.46
CA THR A 108 19.84 -12.63 52.64
C THR A 108 21.13 -12.58 53.46
N GLU A 109 21.11 -12.84 54.76
CA GLU A 109 22.33 -12.83 55.60
C GLU A 109 22.41 -14.01 56.59
N GLU A 110 23.55 -14.73 56.50
CA GLU A 110 24.15 -15.69 57.45
C GLU A 110 23.78 -17.19 57.37
N SER A 111 24.82 -18.01 57.56
CA SER A 111 25.02 -19.40 57.10
C SER A 111 24.08 -20.49 57.65
N GLN A 112 23.13 -20.19 58.54
CA GLN A 112 22.09 -21.13 58.98
C GLN A 112 20.86 -21.15 58.06
N GLU A 113 20.71 -20.16 57.18
CA GLU A 113 19.58 -20.06 56.25
C GLU A 113 19.69 -21.01 55.03
N GLU A 114 20.89 -21.54 54.75
CA GLU A 114 21.17 -22.36 53.55
C GLU A 114 20.58 -23.78 53.67
N GLU A 115 20.69 -24.41 54.84
CA GLU A 115 20.12 -25.74 55.12
C GLU A 115 18.58 -25.68 55.11
N HIS A 116 17.99 -24.69 55.79
CA HIS A 116 16.54 -24.44 55.76
C HIS A 116 16.03 -24.23 54.34
N SER A 117 16.71 -23.39 53.55
CA SER A 117 16.33 -23.12 52.17
C SER A 117 16.35 -24.38 51.30
N SER A 118 17.37 -25.23 51.45
CA SER A 118 17.45 -26.49 50.72
C SER A 118 16.29 -27.46 51.03
N VAL A 119 15.94 -27.59 52.32
CA VAL A 119 14.81 -28.41 52.78
C VAL A 119 13.49 -27.84 52.29
N PHE A 120 13.34 -26.51 52.34
CA PHE A 120 12.15 -25.83 51.86
C PHE A 120 11.96 -25.97 50.34
N TYR A 121 13.01 -25.81 49.52
CA TYR A 121 12.88 -25.96 48.07
C TYR A 121 12.54 -27.40 47.66
N LYS A 122 13.03 -28.39 48.41
CA LYS A 122 12.59 -29.78 48.25
C LYS A 122 11.10 -29.94 48.60
N LEU A 123 10.65 -29.34 49.70
CA LEU A 123 9.22 -29.34 50.07
C LEU A 123 8.35 -28.65 49.01
N LEU A 124 8.79 -27.51 48.46
CA LEU A 124 8.09 -26.82 47.39
C LEU A 124 7.90 -27.74 46.17
N LEU A 125 8.95 -28.46 45.78
CA LEU A 125 8.89 -29.45 44.71
C LEU A 125 7.87 -30.56 45.03
N GLU A 126 7.89 -31.09 46.25
CA GLU A 126 6.93 -32.11 46.71
C GLU A 126 5.49 -31.60 46.70
N ILE A 127 5.23 -30.35 47.09
CA ILE A 127 3.90 -29.71 47.02
C ILE A 127 3.45 -29.57 45.57
N LEU A 128 4.32 -29.13 44.66
CA LEU A 128 3.98 -29.01 43.25
C LEU A 128 3.70 -30.38 42.61
N MET A 129 4.44 -31.43 43.00
CA MET A 129 4.18 -32.80 42.53
C MET A 129 2.87 -33.34 43.10
N PHE A 130 2.60 -33.08 44.38
CA PHE A 130 1.35 -33.45 45.02
C PHE A 130 0.18 -32.81 44.29
N THR A 131 0.22 -31.49 44.07
CA THR A 131 -0.86 -30.77 43.38
C THR A 131 -1.06 -31.24 41.94
N ALA A 132 0.00 -31.47 41.17
CA ALA A 132 -0.09 -32.05 39.82
C ALA A 132 -0.74 -33.45 39.82
N SER A 133 -0.40 -34.28 40.81
CA SER A 133 -0.99 -35.61 40.99
C SER A 133 -2.46 -35.52 41.40
N THR A 134 -2.81 -34.56 42.26
CA THR A 134 -4.20 -34.30 42.66
C THR A 134 -5.05 -33.91 41.45
N PHE A 135 -4.59 -33.00 40.59
CA PHE A 135 -5.32 -32.67 39.35
C PHE A 135 -5.48 -33.88 38.43
N SER A 136 -4.44 -34.71 38.31
CA SER A 136 -4.48 -35.94 37.51
C SER A 136 -5.49 -36.95 38.07
N ALA A 137 -5.62 -37.05 39.38
CA ALA A 137 -6.62 -37.89 40.03
C ALA A 137 -8.05 -37.32 39.85
N LEU A 138 -8.23 -35.99 39.92
CA LEU A 138 -9.53 -35.32 39.68
C LEU A 138 -10.10 -35.58 38.28
N LEU A 139 -9.26 -35.94 37.29
CA LEU A 139 -9.72 -36.35 35.95
C LEU A 139 -10.58 -37.62 35.98
N LYS A 140 -10.43 -38.48 36.98
CA LYS A 140 -11.18 -39.75 37.10
C LYS A 140 -12.62 -39.55 37.61
N PHE A 141 -12.96 -38.36 38.13
CA PHE A 141 -14.26 -38.07 38.74
C PHE A 141 -15.14 -37.28 37.80
N LEU A 142 -16.29 -37.81 37.36
CA LEU A 142 -17.12 -37.15 36.35
C LEU A 142 -18.19 -36.20 36.94
N ASP A 143 -18.64 -36.45 38.18
CA ASP A 143 -19.66 -35.64 38.86
C ASP A 143 -19.18 -35.24 40.26
N PHE A 144 -19.36 -33.97 40.63
CA PHE A 144 -19.00 -33.44 41.94
C PHE A 144 -20.19 -33.35 42.89
N GLY A 145 -21.44 -33.40 42.41
CA GLY A 145 -22.69 -33.53 43.17
C GLY A 145 -23.05 -32.45 44.20
N ASP A 146 -22.06 -31.77 44.78
CA ASP A 146 -22.16 -30.84 45.90
C ASP A 146 -21.50 -29.50 45.56
N LYS A 147 -22.22 -28.41 45.82
CA LYS A 147 -21.77 -27.04 45.62
C LYS A 147 -20.58 -26.69 46.53
N GLU A 148 -20.51 -27.26 47.74
CA GLU A 148 -19.36 -27.04 48.64
C GLU A 148 -18.09 -27.65 48.07
N LEU A 149 -18.16 -28.87 47.53
CA LEU A 149 -17.02 -29.52 46.87
C LEU A 149 -16.55 -28.74 45.64
N MET A 150 -17.48 -28.23 44.83
CA MET A 150 -17.16 -27.36 43.68
C MET A 150 -16.37 -26.12 44.11
N ILE A 151 -16.79 -25.44 45.18
CA ILE A 151 -16.07 -24.27 45.73
C ILE A 151 -14.67 -24.67 46.22
N VAL A 152 -14.53 -25.84 46.84
CA VAL A 152 -13.22 -26.35 47.29
C VAL A 152 -12.30 -26.64 46.11
N VAL A 153 -12.81 -27.22 45.01
CA VAL A 153 -12.03 -27.44 43.77
C VAL A 153 -11.61 -26.11 43.14
N GLU A 154 -12.50 -25.13 43.07
CA GLU A 154 -12.19 -23.78 42.57
C GLU A 154 -11.08 -23.13 43.39
N THR A 155 -11.20 -23.16 44.73
CA THR A 155 -10.21 -22.61 45.67
C THR A 155 -8.86 -23.31 45.52
N PHE A 156 -8.86 -24.64 45.47
CA PHE A 156 -7.64 -25.43 45.26
C PHE A 156 -6.97 -25.06 43.92
N THR A 157 -7.76 -24.92 42.85
CA THR A 157 -7.24 -24.57 41.53
C THR A 157 -6.56 -23.20 41.52
N ILE A 158 -7.20 -22.19 42.14
CA ILE A 158 -6.66 -20.84 42.27
C ILE A 158 -5.33 -20.86 43.02
N GLU A 159 -5.28 -21.50 44.19
CA GLU A 159 -4.09 -21.48 45.04
C GLU A 159 -2.93 -22.30 44.47
N ALA A 160 -3.22 -23.46 43.86
CA ALA A 160 -2.19 -24.26 43.18
C ALA A 160 -1.56 -23.49 42.01
N LEU A 161 -2.37 -22.81 41.20
CA LEU A 161 -1.87 -21.97 40.10
C LEU A 161 -1.13 -20.72 40.59
N ASN A 162 -1.56 -20.11 41.70
CA ASN A 162 -0.83 -19.01 42.33
C ASN A 162 0.56 -19.44 42.79
N LEU A 163 0.66 -20.58 43.50
CA LEU A 163 1.94 -21.13 43.92
C LEU A 163 2.81 -21.46 42.69
N THR A 164 2.23 -22.09 41.67
CA THR A 164 2.96 -22.43 40.44
C THR A 164 3.53 -21.19 39.77
N LYS A 165 2.73 -20.13 39.65
CA LYS A 165 3.14 -18.84 39.10
C LYS A 165 4.29 -18.22 39.90
N ASP A 166 4.13 -18.11 41.22
CA ASP A 166 5.14 -17.55 42.12
C ASP A 166 6.44 -18.39 42.11
N SER A 167 6.33 -19.71 41.94
CA SER A 167 7.48 -20.62 41.82
C SER A 167 8.24 -20.45 40.51
N ILE A 168 7.52 -20.26 39.39
CA ILE A 168 8.12 -20.02 38.08
C ILE A 168 8.85 -18.67 38.05
N SER A 169 8.25 -17.60 38.58
CA SER A 169 8.88 -16.27 38.61
C SER A 169 10.21 -16.26 39.36
N GLU A 170 10.32 -17.10 40.40
CA GLU A 170 11.49 -17.14 41.27
C GLU A 170 12.45 -18.31 40.95
N ALA A 171 12.16 -19.12 39.91
CA ALA A 171 12.93 -20.32 39.59
C ALA A 171 14.43 -20.07 39.40
N LYS A 172 14.82 -18.89 38.89
CA LYS A 172 16.24 -18.49 38.75
C LYS A 172 16.94 -18.24 40.09
N LYS A 173 16.21 -17.80 41.11
CA LYS A 173 16.76 -17.53 42.46
C LYS A 173 16.85 -18.80 43.31
N ILE A 174 16.10 -19.84 42.94
CA ILE A 174 16.00 -21.12 43.67
C ILE A 174 17.17 -22.10 43.33
N GLN A 175 18.31 -21.58 42.86
CA GLN A 175 19.56 -22.30 42.56
C GLN A 175 19.36 -23.71 41.92
N SER A 176 19.77 -24.79 42.61
CA SER A 176 19.81 -26.17 42.09
C SER A 176 18.45 -26.80 41.83
N PHE A 177 17.37 -26.30 42.44
CA PHE A 177 16.02 -26.87 42.31
C PHE A 177 15.20 -26.22 41.19
N GLY A 178 15.63 -25.08 40.64
CA GLY A 178 14.92 -24.35 39.58
C GLY A 178 14.49 -25.19 38.38
N PRO A 179 15.39 -25.99 37.75
CA PRO A 179 15.03 -26.83 36.60
C PRO A 179 13.96 -27.88 36.90
N ASP A 180 14.01 -28.49 38.08
CA ASP A 180 13.03 -29.49 38.52
C ASP A 180 11.67 -28.84 38.84
N ILE A 181 11.68 -27.66 39.46
CA ILE A 181 10.47 -26.86 39.69
C ILE A 181 9.79 -26.53 38.36
N LEU A 182 10.54 -26.07 37.34
CA LEU A 182 9.99 -25.79 36.01
C LEU A 182 9.41 -27.05 35.35
N LYS A 183 10.05 -28.21 35.52
CA LYS A 183 9.55 -29.49 34.98
C LYS A 183 8.24 -29.93 35.64
N VAL A 184 8.13 -29.79 36.96
CA VAL A 184 6.90 -30.14 37.69
C VAL A 184 5.80 -29.12 37.39
N ALA A 185 6.13 -27.83 37.32
CA ALA A 185 5.19 -26.77 36.93
C ALA A 185 4.59 -27.02 35.54
N HIS A 186 5.39 -27.48 34.57
CA HIS A 186 4.89 -27.88 33.25
C HIS A 186 3.84 -29.00 33.37
N THR A 187 4.14 -30.04 34.15
CA THR A 187 3.23 -31.18 34.37
C THR A 187 1.93 -30.73 35.05
N LEU A 188 2.02 -29.83 36.02
CA LEU A 188 0.86 -29.26 36.71
C LEU A 188 -0.02 -28.46 35.74
N ILE A 189 0.57 -27.58 34.94
CA ILE A 189 -0.16 -26.79 33.94
C ILE A 189 -0.89 -27.71 32.96
N ASP A 190 -0.21 -28.75 32.45
CA ASP A 190 -0.84 -29.73 31.54
C ASP A 190 -2.00 -30.48 32.20
N ALA A 191 -1.86 -30.89 33.47
CA ALA A 191 -2.92 -31.54 34.23
C ALA A 191 -4.14 -30.62 34.43
N VAL A 192 -3.93 -29.34 34.74
CA VAL A 192 -5.00 -28.34 34.88
C VAL A 192 -5.72 -28.11 33.54
N ILE A 193 -4.98 -27.99 32.43
CA ILE A 193 -5.57 -27.82 31.10
C ILE A 193 -6.45 -29.03 30.77
N LYS A 194 -5.97 -30.26 31.02
CA LYS A 194 -6.76 -31.48 30.81
C LYS A 194 -8.02 -31.50 31.68
N LEU A 195 -7.92 -31.09 32.94
CA LEU A 195 -9.08 -31.03 33.84
C LEU A 195 -10.15 -30.08 33.31
N CYS A 196 -9.75 -28.87 32.93
CA CYS A 196 -10.69 -27.88 32.40
C CYS A 196 -11.38 -28.38 31.12
N LYS A 197 -10.65 -29.07 30.23
CA LYS A 197 -11.21 -29.66 29.00
C LYS A 197 -12.27 -30.72 29.31
N VAL A 198 -11.92 -31.71 30.15
CA VAL A 198 -12.85 -32.79 30.54
C VAL A 198 -14.10 -32.19 31.19
N ARG A 199 -13.95 -31.17 32.05
CA ARG A 199 -15.11 -30.50 32.67
C ARG A 199 -15.97 -29.75 31.66
N SER A 200 -15.35 -29.09 30.69
CA SER A 200 -16.07 -28.38 29.62
C SER A 200 -16.81 -29.34 28.68
N GLU A 201 -16.28 -30.53 28.42
CA GLU A 201 -16.92 -31.56 27.58
C GLU A 201 -18.14 -32.21 28.26
N LEU A 202 -18.17 -32.24 29.60
CA LEU A 202 -19.29 -32.75 30.38
C LEU A 202 -20.49 -31.79 30.44
N VAL A 203 -20.30 -30.53 30.02
CA VAL A 203 -21.34 -29.50 30.00
C VAL A 203 -22.08 -29.49 28.67
N ASN A 204 -23.42 -29.52 28.71
CA ASN A 204 -24.25 -29.33 27.52
C ASN A 204 -24.40 -27.83 27.18
N TRP A 205 -23.49 -27.33 26.35
CA TRP A 205 -23.44 -25.93 25.90
C TRP A 205 -24.65 -25.47 25.05
N ASP A 206 -25.51 -26.38 24.58
CA ASP A 206 -26.66 -26.04 23.73
C ASP A 206 -27.90 -25.60 24.54
N THR A 207 -27.89 -25.82 25.86
CA THR A 207 -28.95 -25.37 26.78
C THR A 207 -28.68 -24.00 27.40
N SER A 208 -27.47 -23.47 27.25
CA SER A 208 -27.06 -22.16 27.77
C SER A 208 -27.09 -21.12 26.65
N ASP A 209 -28.25 -20.51 26.40
CA ASP A 209 -28.35 -19.36 25.50
C ASP A 209 -27.44 -18.22 25.98
N ALA A 210 -26.79 -17.53 25.04
CA ALA A 210 -25.89 -16.41 25.31
C ALA A 210 -26.60 -15.21 26.01
N ASN A 211 -27.94 -15.18 25.98
CA ASN A 211 -28.78 -14.14 26.58
C ASN A 211 -29.22 -14.43 28.02
N VAL A 212 -28.86 -15.59 28.58
CA VAL A 212 -29.23 -15.96 29.96
C VAL A 212 -28.22 -15.34 30.95
N SER A 213 -28.73 -14.58 31.92
CA SER A 213 -27.94 -13.94 32.97
C SER A 213 -27.05 -14.96 33.70
N SER A 214 -25.88 -14.54 34.19
CA SER A 214 -24.94 -15.44 34.90
C SER A 214 -25.52 -16.07 36.18
N LEU A 215 -26.68 -15.61 36.65
CA LEU A 215 -27.40 -16.15 37.80
C LEU A 215 -28.29 -17.35 37.48
N ASP A 216 -28.74 -17.51 36.22
CA ASP A 216 -29.74 -18.51 35.81
C ASP A 216 -29.11 -19.76 35.16
N ARG A 217 -27.77 -19.84 35.08
CA ARG A 217 -27.07 -21.00 34.52
C ARG A 217 -27.03 -22.18 35.50
N PRO A 218 -27.10 -23.44 35.02
CA PRO A 218 -26.95 -24.61 35.88
C PRO A 218 -25.61 -24.58 36.64
N THR A 219 -25.61 -25.06 37.88
CA THR A 219 -24.46 -24.98 38.79
C THR A 219 -23.20 -25.61 38.19
N ASP A 220 -23.32 -26.72 37.47
CA ASP A 220 -22.21 -27.42 36.82
C ASP A 220 -21.58 -26.59 35.69
N VAL A 221 -22.41 -25.89 34.92
CA VAL A 221 -21.97 -24.98 33.85
C VAL A 221 -21.19 -23.81 34.46
N LYS A 222 -21.71 -23.24 35.56
CA LYS A 222 -21.05 -22.15 36.27
C LYS A 222 -19.69 -22.57 36.84
N HIS A 223 -19.63 -23.76 37.44
CA HIS A 223 -18.39 -24.31 37.97
C HIS A 223 -17.31 -24.52 36.89
N ALA A 224 -17.69 -25.13 35.76
CA ALA A 224 -16.78 -25.32 34.62
C ALA A 224 -16.26 -23.98 34.06
N ILE A 225 -17.12 -22.97 33.96
CA ILE A 225 -16.74 -21.60 33.55
C ILE A 225 -15.76 -20.99 34.56
N ASN A 226 -16.03 -21.09 35.86
CA ASN A 226 -15.19 -20.50 36.90
C ASN A 226 -13.77 -21.08 36.92
N ILE A 227 -13.63 -22.40 36.91
CA ILE A 227 -12.33 -23.07 36.87
C ILE A 227 -11.58 -22.70 35.60
N THR A 228 -12.26 -22.76 34.44
CA THR A 228 -11.62 -22.43 33.15
C THR A 228 -11.18 -20.96 33.11
N LYS A 229 -12.00 -20.04 33.63
CA LYS A 229 -11.66 -18.62 33.74
C LYS A 229 -10.43 -18.40 34.62
N CYS A 230 -10.37 -19.05 35.78
CA CYS A 230 -9.19 -19.01 36.66
C CYS A 230 -7.95 -19.54 35.94
N ALA A 231 -8.06 -20.70 35.29
CA ALA A 231 -6.96 -21.31 34.56
C ALA A 231 -6.45 -20.40 33.45
N VAL A 232 -7.34 -19.85 32.62
CA VAL A 232 -6.97 -18.94 31.52
C VAL A 232 -6.26 -17.68 32.04
N ASP A 233 -6.78 -17.03 33.09
CA ASP A 233 -6.16 -15.83 33.69
C ASP A 233 -4.75 -16.13 34.22
N LYS A 234 -4.60 -17.22 34.98
CA LYS A 234 -3.30 -17.59 35.56
C LYS A 234 -2.30 -18.08 34.51
N LEU A 235 -2.74 -18.85 33.52
CA LEU A 235 -1.89 -19.29 32.42
C LEU A 235 -1.42 -18.11 31.56
N SER A 236 -2.26 -17.09 31.36
CA SER A 236 -1.83 -15.86 30.69
C SER A 236 -0.73 -15.14 31.48
N GLN A 237 -0.89 -14.99 32.80
CA GLN A 237 0.13 -14.40 33.68
C GLN A 237 1.43 -15.21 33.69
N ILE A 238 1.34 -16.55 33.81
CA ILE A 238 2.49 -17.45 33.74
C ILE A 238 3.19 -17.34 32.38
N GLY A 239 2.42 -17.25 31.29
CA GLY A 239 2.92 -17.06 29.95
C GLY A 239 3.71 -15.76 29.79
N VAL A 240 3.27 -14.66 30.41
CA VAL A 240 4.01 -13.39 30.44
C VAL A 240 5.32 -13.52 31.22
N ILE A 241 5.27 -14.14 32.41
CA ILE A 241 6.48 -14.37 33.23
C ILE A 241 7.51 -15.19 32.45
N ALA A 242 7.06 -16.28 31.80
CA ALA A 242 7.93 -17.13 31.00
C ALA A 242 8.49 -16.42 29.75
N ALA A 243 7.75 -15.46 29.17
CA ALA A 243 8.23 -14.65 28.06
C ALA A 243 9.34 -13.69 28.50
N ASN A 244 9.17 -13.04 29.65
CA ASN A 244 10.15 -12.12 30.23
C ASN A 244 11.44 -12.85 30.66
N ASP A 245 11.35 -14.14 31.00
CA ASP A 245 12.49 -14.96 31.40
C ASP A 245 13.40 -15.39 30.22
N GLY A 246 12.92 -15.22 28.98
CA GLY A 246 13.63 -15.52 27.75
C GLY A 246 13.74 -17.01 27.43
N GLY A 247 14.89 -17.43 26.88
CA GLY A 247 15.11 -18.79 26.38
C GLY A 247 15.07 -19.90 27.45
N ASN A 248 15.13 -19.55 28.74
CA ASN A 248 15.20 -20.52 29.84
C ASN A 248 13.84 -21.15 30.19
N SER A 249 12.74 -20.50 29.79
CA SER A 249 11.37 -20.91 30.16
C SER A 249 10.49 -21.23 28.95
N VAL A 250 11.10 -21.57 27.79
CA VAL A 250 10.38 -21.82 26.51
C VAL A 250 9.31 -22.90 26.63
N ASN A 251 9.57 -23.98 27.39
CA ASN A 251 8.58 -25.04 27.59
C ASN A 251 7.36 -24.56 28.38
N ILE A 252 7.56 -23.73 29.39
CA ILE A 252 6.49 -23.11 30.19
C ILE A 252 5.72 -22.10 29.33
N LEU A 253 6.42 -21.26 28.58
CA LEU A 253 5.82 -20.29 27.65
C LEU A 253 4.87 -21.00 26.66
N ASN A 254 5.37 -22.05 26.03
CA ASN A 254 4.67 -22.82 25.01
C ASN A 254 3.43 -23.53 25.59
N VAL A 255 3.56 -24.24 26.72
CA VAL A 255 2.42 -24.94 27.34
C VAL A 255 1.36 -23.97 27.86
N SER A 256 1.77 -22.82 28.41
CA SER A 256 0.85 -21.83 28.98
C SER A 256 0.00 -21.16 27.89
N TRP A 257 0.62 -20.59 26.84
CA TRP A 257 -0.13 -19.91 25.78
C TRP A 257 -0.93 -20.87 24.90
N LYS A 258 -0.41 -22.07 24.60
CA LYS A 258 -1.22 -23.11 23.95
C LYS A 258 -2.37 -23.56 24.83
N GLY A 259 -2.16 -23.63 26.14
CA GLY A 259 -3.21 -23.88 27.13
C GLY A 259 -4.30 -22.84 27.06
N VAL A 260 -3.95 -21.54 27.13
CA VAL A 260 -4.90 -20.42 26.99
C VAL A 260 -5.74 -20.55 25.72
N VAL A 261 -5.09 -20.70 24.56
CA VAL A 261 -5.81 -20.87 23.27
C VAL A 261 -6.71 -22.09 23.30
N SER A 262 -6.21 -23.22 23.80
CA SER A 262 -6.95 -24.48 23.80
C SER A 262 -8.16 -24.45 24.73
N LEU A 263 -8.08 -23.79 25.89
CA LEU A 263 -9.20 -23.65 26.82
C LEU A 263 -10.25 -22.68 26.28
N LEU A 264 -9.81 -21.58 25.65
CA LEU A 264 -10.69 -20.64 24.95
C LEU A 264 -11.44 -21.32 23.80
N GLN A 265 -10.80 -22.25 23.10
CA GLN A 265 -11.40 -23.08 22.05
C GLN A 265 -12.48 -24.02 22.58
N THR A 266 -12.29 -24.62 23.76
CA THR A 266 -13.25 -25.59 24.31
C THR A 266 -14.60 -24.95 24.64
N GLY A 267 -14.64 -23.65 24.94
CA GLY A 267 -15.88 -22.89 25.11
C GLY A 267 -16.58 -22.50 23.82
N GLY A 268 -16.02 -22.79 22.64
CA GLY A 268 -16.62 -22.50 21.34
C GLY A 268 -16.99 -21.03 21.11
N GLY A 269 -16.25 -20.08 21.69
CA GLY A 269 -16.55 -18.64 21.62
C GLY A 269 -17.67 -18.17 22.57
N ARG A 270 -18.25 -19.07 23.40
CA ARG A 270 -19.45 -18.82 24.21
C ARG A 270 -19.14 -18.26 25.62
N PHE A 271 -17.87 -18.10 25.98
CA PHE A 271 -17.46 -17.54 27.28
C PHE A 271 -17.54 -16.00 27.30
N ALA A 272 -18.75 -15.45 27.39
CA ALA A 272 -18.95 -14.00 27.45
C ALA A 272 -18.27 -13.33 28.68
N ASP A 273 -18.17 -14.03 29.82
CA ASP A 273 -17.60 -13.50 31.07
C ASP A 273 -16.05 -13.56 31.14
N MET A 274 -15.39 -14.09 30.11
CA MET A 274 -13.93 -14.09 30.02
C MET A 274 -13.42 -12.74 29.55
N ASN A 275 -12.32 -12.28 30.16
CA ASN A 275 -11.67 -11.04 29.77
C ASN A 275 -10.71 -11.28 28.59
N VAL A 276 -11.26 -11.63 27.42
CA VAL A 276 -10.45 -11.90 26.22
C VAL A 276 -9.77 -10.61 25.74
N THR A 277 -10.42 -9.46 25.93
CA THR A 277 -9.84 -8.14 25.65
C THR A 277 -8.47 -7.96 26.30
N ASN A 278 -8.31 -8.21 27.61
CA ASN A 278 -7.01 -8.11 28.27
C ASN A 278 -5.98 -9.13 27.76
N ILE A 279 -6.41 -10.34 27.40
CA ILE A 279 -5.53 -11.37 26.84
C ILE A 279 -4.98 -10.93 25.48
N VAL A 280 -5.84 -10.37 24.62
CA VAL A 280 -5.43 -9.81 23.32
C VAL A 280 -4.44 -8.67 23.53
N LEU A 281 -4.75 -7.69 24.40
CA LEU A 281 -3.84 -6.59 24.72
C LEU A 281 -2.47 -7.09 25.25
N THR A 282 -2.48 -8.12 26.08
CA THR A 282 -1.25 -8.75 26.60
C THR A 282 -0.43 -9.38 25.48
N LEU A 283 -1.08 -10.09 24.55
CA LEU A 283 -0.41 -10.67 23.39
C LEU A 283 0.15 -9.59 22.44
N LEU A 284 -0.59 -8.50 22.23
CA LEU A 284 -0.10 -7.36 21.43
C LEU A 284 1.15 -6.75 22.09
N ALA A 285 1.17 -6.56 23.41
CA ALA A 285 2.36 -6.10 24.12
C ALA A 285 3.56 -7.05 23.96
N LEU A 286 3.33 -8.36 24.03
CA LEU A 286 4.37 -9.38 23.82
C LEU A 286 4.87 -9.47 22.37
N ILE A 287 4.11 -8.93 21.41
CA ILE A 287 4.51 -8.80 20.00
C ILE A 287 5.36 -7.53 19.81
N THR A 288 4.96 -6.43 20.43
CA THR A 288 5.58 -5.12 20.20
C THR A 288 6.87 -4.91 20.99
N GLU A 289 6.94 -5.40 22.23
CA GLU A 289 8.11 -5.17 23.09
C GLU A 289 9.42 -5.75 22.53
N PRO A 290 9.46 -6.99 21.99
CA PRO A 290 10.70 -7.51 21.38
C PRO A 290 11.14 -6.70 20.15
N LEU A 291 10.20 -6.16 19.38
CA LEU A 291 10.49 -5.33 18.20
C LEU A 291 11.04 -3.96 18.62
N LYS A 292 10.48 -3.38 19.69
CA LYS A 292 11.00 -2.16 20.30
C LYS A 292 12.43 -2.34 20.81
N CYS A 293 12.69 -3.39 21.58
CA CYS A 293 14.05 -3.72 22.06
C CYS A 293 15.04 -3.92 20.90
N ALA A 294 14.60 -4.57 19.81
CA ALA A 294 15.42 -4.73 18.62
C ALA A 294 15.70 -3.40 17.92
N ALA A 295 14.70 -2.52 17.80
CA ALA A 295 14.88 -1.18 17.25
C ALA A 295 15.90 -0.36 18.06
N GLU A 296 15.79 -0.35 19.39
CA GLU A 296 16.73 0.36 20.28
C GLU A 296 18.15 -0.21 20.19
N SER A 297 18.29 -1.53 20.23
CA SER A 297 19.58 -2.21 20.09
C SER A 297 20.25 -1.92 18.75
N TRP A 298 19.53 -2.16 17.65
CA TRP A 298 20.05 -1.94 16.30
C TRP A 298 20.21 -0.46 15.95
N SER A 299 19.56 0.47 16.66
CA SER A 299 19.82 1.90 16.48
C SER A 299 21.14 2.36 17.11
N SER A 300 21.52 1.76 18.24
CA SER A 300 22.61 2.26 19.09
C SER A 300 23.94 1.54 18.86
N SER A 301 23.93 0.29 18.39
CA SER A 301 25.12 -0.57 18.34
C SER A 301 25.56 -1.03 16.94
N LEU A 302 24.93 -0.56 15.87
CA LEU A 302 25.10 -1.16 14.54
C LEU A 302 26.43 -0.77 13.87
N LYS A 303 27.39 -1.68 13.90
CA LYS A 303 28.66 -1.59 13.16
C LYS A 303 28.77 -2.60 12.02
N GLU A 304 28.02 -3.70 12.10
CA GLU A 304 28.04 -4.82 11.15
C GLU A 304 26.62 -5.20 10.73
N THR A 305 26.50 -5.96 9.64
CA THR A 305 25.21 -6.43 9.13
C THR A 305 24.57 -7.44 10.09
N VAL A 306 23.28 -7.28 10.40
CA VAL A 306 22.54 -8.24 11.23
C VAL A 306 22.40 -9.57 10.51
N SER A 307 22.77 -10.66 11.19
CA SER A 307 22.71 -12.01 10.64
C SER A 307 21.29 -12.58 10.61
N VAL A 308 21.03 -13.57 9.72
CA VAL A 308 19.75 -14.29 9.67
C VAL A 308 19.40 -14.92 11.02
N THR A 309 20.39 -15.48 11.71
CA THR A 309 20.19 -16.17 13.00
C THR A 309 19.80 -15.18 14.09
N GLU A 310 20.42 -14.01 14.14
CA GLU A 310 20.05 -12.94 15.05
C GLU A 310 18.65 -12.41 14.78
N ALA A 311 18.33 -12.09 13.52
CA ALA A 311 16.98 -11.67 13.13
C ALA A 311 15.91 -12.71 13.50
N LYS A 312 16.18 -14.01 13.27
CA LYS A 312 15.26 -15.09 13.65
C LYS A 312 15.07 -15.20 15.16
N ARG A 313 16.08 -14.90 15.99
CA ARG A 313 15.93 -14.90 17.46
C ARG A 313 14.91 -13.86 17.94
N VAL A 314 14.79 -12.73 17.23
CA VAL A 314 13.79 -11.69 17.51
C VAL A 314 12.42 -12.08 16.94
N PHE A 315 12.36 -12.46 15.65
CA PHE A 315 11.07 -12.57 14.96
C PHE A 315 10.33 -13.89 15.17
N VAL A 316 11.01 -15.00 15.52
CA VAL A 316 10.32 -16.29 15.78
C VAL A 316 9.41 -16.22 17.01
N PRO A 317 9.83 -15.67 18.16
CA PRO A 317 8.92 -15.43 19.29
C PRO A 317 7.75 -14.50 18.93
N VAL A 318 8.00 -13.43 18.19
CA VAL A 318 6.94 -12.50 17.73
C VAL A 318 5.90 -13.25 16.88
N LYS A 319 6.34 -14.10 15.95
CA LYS A 319 5.45 -14.97 15.16
C LYS A 319 4.59 -15.87 16.04
N PHE A 320 5.17 -16.46 17.08
CA PHE A 320 4.44 -17.32 18.01
C PHE A 320 3.29 -16.58 18.70
N PHE A 321 3.53 -15.37 19.23
CA PHE A 321 2.49 -14.57 19.87
C PHE A 321 1.44 -14.09 18.87
N LEU A 322 1.87 -13.68 17.67
CA LEU A 322 0.99 -13.23 16.59
C LEU A 322 0.02 -14.34 16.16
N ILE A 323 0.48 -15.58 15.99
CA ILE A 323 -0.38 -16.74 15.69
C ILE A 323 -1.43 -16.95 16.79
N ASN A 324 -1.05 -16.83 18.07
CA ASN A 324 -1.99 -17.00 19.17
C ASN A 324 -3.01 -15.85 19.22
N ALA A 325 -2.58 -14.61 18.95
CA ALA A 325 -3.47 -13.45 18.86
C ALA A 325 -4.49 -13.61 17.73
N VAL A 326 -4.06 -14.02 16.53
CA VAL A 326 -4.94 -14.32 15.39
C VAL A 326 -6.00 -15.34 15.78
N LYS A 327 -5.60 -16.49 16.35
CA LYS A 327 -6.54 -17.53 16.77
C LYS A 327 -7.58 -17.03 17.76
N ILE A 328 -7.16 -16.27 18.77
CA ILE A 328 -8.06 -15.75 19.79
C ILE A 328 -9.02 -14.71 19.21
N CYS A 329 -8.52 -13.79 18.37
CA CYS A 329 -9.35 -12.77 17.73
C CYS A 329 -10.40 -13.38 16.80
N SER A 330 -10.04 -14.42 16.03
CA SER A 330 -11.00 -15.16 15.19
C SER A 330 -12.09 -15.87 15.99
N MET A 331 -11.79 -16.32 17.22
CA MET A 331 -12.75 -17.02 18.08
C MET A 331 -13.68 -16.08 18.84
N TYR A 332 -13.20 -14.91 19.23
CA TYR A 332 -13.93 -13.92 20.04
C TYR A 332 -13.96 -12.55 19.34
N PRO A 333 -14.53 -12.46 18.13
CA PRO A 333 -14.44 -11.27 17.28
C PRO A 333 -15.10 -10.04 17.90
N HIS A 334 -16.20 -10.19 18.66
CA HIS A 334 -16.82 -9.06 19.36
C HIS A 334 -15.91 -8.46 20.45
N GLN A 335 -15.19 -9.28 21.20
CA GLN A 335 -14.27 -8.81 22.24
C GLN A 335 -12.94 -8.33 21.66
N ALA A 336 -12.50 -8.90 20.54
CA ALA A 336 -11.34 -8.40 19.81
C ALA A 336 -11.64 -7.05 19.13
N TYR A 337 -12.87 -6.88 18.63
CA TYR A 337 -13.32 -5.61 18.06
C TYR A 337 -13.35 -4.48 19.10
N THR A 338 -13.51 -4.72 20.42
CA THR A 338 -13.44 -3.61 21.39
C THR A 338 -12.04 -3.00 21.51
N VAL A 339 -11.00 -3.70 21.05
CA VAL A 339 -9.59 -3.26 20.99
C VAL A 339 -9.04 -3.28 19.57
N TYR A 340 -9.92 -3.08 18.58
CA TYR A 340 -9.51 -3.07 17.17
C TYR A 340 -8.47 -1.99 16.87
N LYS A 341 -8.52 -0.85 17.56
CA LYS A 341 -7.58 0.26 17.39
C LYS A 341 -6.17 -0.19 17.74
N GLU A 342 -5.99 -0.88 18.86
CA GLU A 342 -4.72 -1.44 19.33
C GLU A 342 -4.21 -2.54 18.38
N ILE A 343 -5.11 -3.36 17.84
CA ILE A 343 -4.80 -4.36 16.81
C ILE A 343 -4.26 -3.66 15.55
N THR A 344 -4.98 -2.67 15.01
CA THR A 344 -4.56 -1.93 13.82
C THR A 344 -3.25 -1.18 14.05
N HIS A 345 -3.06 -0.62 15.25
CA HIS A 345 -1.81 0.04 15.64
C HIS A 345 -0.64 -0.94 15.65
N SER A 346 -0.82 -2.13 16.21
CA SER A 346 0.22 -3.17 16.26
C SER A 346 0.65 -3.61 14.86
N VAL A 347 -0.31 -3.78 13.95
CA VAL A 347 -0.06 -4.09 12.53
C VAL A 347 0.69 -2.96 11.81
N LEU A 348 0.33 -1.71 12.07
CA LEU A 348 1.04 -0.55 11.54
C LEU A 348 2.47 -0.48 12.09
N MET A 349 2.70 -0.74 13.37
CA MET A 349 4.04 -0.75 13.97
C MET A 349 4.95 -1.82 13.37
N ILE A 350 4.45 -3.05 13.21
CA ILE A 350 5.21 -4.15 12.58
C ILE A 350 5.60 -3.77 11.14
N THR A 351 4.65 -3.20 10.38
CA THR A 351 4.90 -2.78 9.00
C THR A 351 5.88 -1.62 8.92
N SER A 352 5.74 -0.64 9.81
CA SER A 352 6.66 0.51 9.90
C SER A 352 8.07 0.03 10.19
N PHE A 353 8.24 -0.78 11.23
CA PHE A 353 9.53 -1.34 11.61
C PHE A 353 10.18 -2.08 10.44
N ARG A 354 9.42 -2.91 9.72
CA ARG A 354 9.90 -3.61 8.51
C ARG A 354 10.43 -2.65 7.44
N ILE A 355 9.74 -1.55 7.18
CA ILE A 355 10.13 -0.58 6.15
C ILE A 355 11.40 0.15 6.58
N PHE A 356 11.49 0.60 7.84
CA PHE A 356 12.69 1.26 8.37
C PHE A 356 13.92 0.36 8.29
N ILE A 357 13.84 -0.91 8.73
CA ILE A 357 14.96 -1.84 8.61
C ILE A 357 15.28 -2.22 7.15
N GLY A 358 14.33 -2.08 6.23
CA GLY A 358 14.55 -2.32 4.80
C GLY A 358 15.28 -1.17 4.11
N ASN A 359 15.10 0.06 4.57
CA ASN A 359 15.80 1.24 4.08
C ASN A 359 17.27 1.25 4.52
N GLU A 360 17.58 0.65 5.66
CA GLU A 360 18.94 0.54 6.19
C GLU A 360 19.72 -0.63 5.57
N ASN A 361 20.82 -0.31 4.87
CA ASN A 361 21.61 -1.32 4.15
C ASN A 361 22.14 -2.44 5.06
N LEU A 362 22.54 -2.11 6.29
CA LEU A 362 23.05 -3.09 7.27
C LEU A 362 21.95 -4.03 7.82
N LEU A 363 20.69 -3.68 7.64
CA LEU A 363 19.53 -4.41 8.18
C LEU A 363 18.66 -5.07 7.11
N LYS A 364 19.05 -5.01 5.82
CA LYS A 364 18.34 -5.69 4.72
C LYS A 364 18.09 -7.17 4.98
N CYS A 365 19.04 -7.87 5.62
CA CYS A 365 18.84 -9.27 6.00
C CYS A 365 17.70 -9.44 7.01
N ALA A 366 17.63 -8.58 8.03
CA ALA A 366 16.53 -8.57 9.00
C ALA A 366 15.19 -8.24 8.31
N SER A 367 15.18 -7.29 7.37
CA SER A 367 14.00 -6.95 6.55
C SER A 367 13.47 -8.15 5.73
N SER A 368 14.37 -8.95 5.15
CA SER A 368 13.98 -10.20 4.47
C SER A 368 13.36 -11.21 5.43
N VAL A 369 13.96 -11.40 6.61
CA VAL A 369 13.48 -12.38 7.60
C VAL A 369 12.13 -11.97 8.21
N ILE A 370 11.92 -10.69 8.54
CA ILE A 370 10.63 -10.23 9.07
C ILE A 370 9.52 -10.39 8.02
N THR A 371 9.84 -10.18 6.75
CA THR A 371 8.89 -10.35 5.63
C THR A 371 8.46 -11.81 5.51
N ASP A 372 9.42 -12.73 5.46
CA ASP A 372 9.18 -14.18 5.38
C ASP A 372 8.41 -14.72 6.60
N LEU A 373 8.73 -14.24 7.80
CA LEU A 373 8.13 -14.79 9.01
C LEU A 373 6.80 -14.16 9.39
N LEU A 374 6.64 -12.85 9.23
CA LEU A 374 5.57 -12.07 9.86
C LEU A 374 4.58 -11.42 8.89
N GLU A 375 4.90 -11.15 7.62
CA GLU A 375 4.02 -10.37 6.71
C GLU A 375 2.61 -10.95 6.66
N GLU A 376 2.49 -12.25 6.36
CA GLU A 376 1.21 -12.93 6.21
C GLU A 376 0.43 -12.96 7.53
N THR A 377 1.07 -13.40 8.62
CA THR A 377 0.40 -13.52 9.93
C THR A 377 0.02 -12.16 10.51
N THR A 378 0.73 -11.09 10.14
CA THR A 378 0.38 -9.71 10.53
C THR A 378 -0.90 -9.28 9.83
N LEU A 379 -1.04 -9.62 8.55
CA LEU A 379 -2.28 -9.38 7.82
C LEU A 379 -3.43 -10.23 8.40
N ASP A 380 -3.18 -11.52 8.68
CA ASP A 380 -4.17 -12.44 9.26
C ASP A 380 -4.77 -11.91 10.58
N LEU A 381 -4.02 -11.11 11.34
CA LEU A 381 -4.52 -10.50 12.57
C LEU A 381 -5.66 -9.52 12.30
N VAL A 382 -5.57 -8.69 11.27
CA VAL A 382 -6.69 -7.80 10.89
C VAL A 382 -7.78 -8.61 10.18
N LEU A 383 -7.41 -9.56 9.33
CA LEU A 383 -8.38 -10.43 8.64
C LEU A 383 -9.23 -11.25 9.62
N SER A 384 -8.71 -11.56 10.81
CA SER A 384 -9.48 -12.23 11.87
C SER A 384 -10.76 -11.48 12.26
N LEU A 385 -10.75 -10.14 12.17
CA LEU A 385 -11.93 -9.29 12.37
C LEU A 385 -12.74 -9.15 11.07
N LEU A 386 -12.07 -8.91 9.94
CA LEU A 386 -12.75 -8.65 8.67
C LEU A 386 -13.51 -9.87 8.11
N HIS A 387 -13.04 -11.10 8.36
CA HIS A 387 -13.71 -12.33 7.93
C HIS A 387 -14.75 -12.84 8.92
N SER A 388 -14.95 -12.15 10.06
CA SER A 388 -15.93 -12.59 11.05
C SER A 388 -17.36 -12.43 10.53
N ASP A 389 -18.16 -13.49 10.61
CA ASP A 389 -19.60 -13.48 10.37
C ASP A 389 -20.40 -12.80 11.50
N GLN A 390 -19.81 -12.73 12.70
CA GLN A 390 -20.42 -12.11 13.88
C GLN A 390 -20.37 -10.57 13.85
N LEU A 391 -19.39 -9.98 13.16
CA LEU A 391 -19.27 -8.52 13.06
C LEU A 391 -20.10 -7.97 11.90
N LYS A 392 -20.81 -6.86 12.17
CA LYS A 392 -21.57 -6.16 11.13
C LYS A 392 -20.63 -5.47 10.15
N LEU A 393 -21.05 -5.32 8.89
CA LEU A 393 -20.26 -4.63 7.86
C LEU A 393 -19.77 -3.24 8.32
N LYS A 394 -20.61 -2.47 9.01
CA LYS A 394 -20.21 -1.17 9.58
C LYS A 394 -18.97 -1.27 10.49
N GLN A 395 -18.91 -2.28 11.35
CA GLN A 395 -17.78 -2.51 12.25
C GLN A 395 -16.52 -2.90 11.48
N LYS A 396 -16.67 -3.71 10.42
CA LYS A 396 -15.57 -4.07 9.52
C LYS A 396 -15.01 -2.85 8.78
N ILE A 397 -15.89 -1.96 8.32
CA ILE A 397 -15.51 -0.69 7.68
C ILE A 397 -14.75 0.21 8.66
N GLU A 398 -15.19 0.31 9.93
CA GLU A 398 -14.47 1.09 10.95
C GLU A 398 -13.04 0.57 11.19
N VAL A 399 -12.81 -0.75 11.11
CA VAL A 399 -11.45 -1.34 11.17
C VAL A 399 -10.62 -0.89 9.97
N LEU A 400 -11.19 -0.90 8.77
CA LEU A 400 -10.52 -0.42 7.55
C LEU A 400 -10.23 1.08 7.62
N ASP A 401 -11.16 1.88 8.13
CA ASP A 401 -11.01 3.33 8.29
C ASP A 401 -9.89 3.70 9.27
N SER A 402 -9.69 2.88 10.31
CA SER A 402 -8.56 3.03 11.25
C SER A 402 -7.20 2.78 10.58
N LEU A 403 -7.15 1.89 9.59
CA LEU A 403 -5.93 1.63 8.81
C LEU A 403 -5.71 2.67 7.70
N PHE A 404 -6.79 3.09 7.03
CA PHE A 404 -6.78 3.94 5.85
C PHE A 404 -7.71 5.14 6.08
N THR A 405 -7.13 6.17 6.71
CA THR A 405 -7.84 7.39 7.12
C THR A 405 -8.51 8.09 5.95
N THR A 406 -9.82 8.32 6.05
CA THR A 406 -10.64 9.04 5.07
C THR A 406 -10.46 10.56 5.10
N GLU A 407 -9.84 11.09 6.16
CA GLU A 407 -9.55 12.52 6.30
C GLU A 407 -8.30 12.90 5.48
N GLY A 408 -8.39 14.03 4.77
CA GLY A 408 -7.29 14.52 3.92
C GLY A 408 -5.98 14.69 4.69
N VAL A 409 -4.86 14.52 3.98
CA VAL A 409 -3.48 14.55 4.52
C VAL A 409 -3.15 15.83 5.30
N SER A 410 -3.90 16.92 5.09
CA SER A 410 -3.75 18.19 5.81
C SER A 410 -3.97 18.11 7.33
N VAL A 411 -4.53 17.00 7.85
CA VAL A 411 -4.79 16.80 9.29
C VAL A 411 -3.64 16.04 9.98
N LEU A 412 -2.63 15.58 9.23
CA LEU A 412 -1.52 14.79 9.77
C LEU A 412 -0.41 15.68 10.33
N GLU A 413 0.07 15.32 11.53
CA GLU A 413 1.05 16.07 12.32
C GLU A 413 2.33 15.23 12.52
N GLY A 414 3.47 15.91 12.74
CA GLY A 414 4.74 15.27 13.06
C GLY A 414 5.75 15.17 11.90
N PRO A 415 6.91 14.55 12.14
CA PRO A 415 8.01 14.48 11.18
C PRO A 415 7.69 13.57 9.99
N ILE A 416 8.40 13.81 8.88
CA ILE A 416 8.28 13.05 7.64
C ILE A 416 9.20 11.82 7.72
N PHE A 417 8.85 10.74 7.03
CA PHE A 417 9.66 9.51 6.98
C PHE A 417 11.12 9.77 6.58
N ALA A 418 11.39 10.74 5.70
CA ALA A 418 12.75 11.11 5.26
C ALA A 418 13.66 11.63 6.38
N ASP A 419 13.08 12.27 7.41
CA ASP A 419 13.82 12.85 8.53
C ASP A 419 14.13 11.83 9.64
N CYS A 420 13.59 10.61 9.50
CA CYS A 420 13.52 9.62 10.57
C CYS A 420 14.54 8.49 10.35
N ASN A 421 15.40 8.28 11.34
CA ASN A 421 16.28 7.11 11.41
C ASN A 421 15.61 5.96 12.20
N ILE A 422 16.29 4.82 12.30
CA ILE A 422 15.75 3.69 13.07
C ILE A 422 15.54 3.99 14.57
N ALA A 423 16.21 5.01 15.13
CA ALA A 423 15.99 5.43 16.53
C ALA A 423 14.58 6.03 16.73
N TRP A 424 14.03 6.73 15.73
CA TRP A 424 12.64 7.21 15.76
C TRP A 424 11.62 6.07 15.84
N VAL A 425 11.97 4.86 15.41
CA VAL A 425 11.09 3.69 15.53
C VAL A 425 10.84 3.35 17.00
N SER A 426 11.80 3.59 17.90
CA SER A 426 11.57 3.41 19.34
C SER A 426 10.50 4.37 19.89
N GLU A 427 10.45 5.60 19.39
CA GLU A 427 9.40 6.57 19.72
C GLU A 427 8.05 6.17 19.11
N ILE A 428 8.05 5.53 17.93
CA ILE A 428 6.84 4.97 17.33
C ILE A 428 6.20 3.94 18.26
N PHE A 429 7.00 3.03 18.81
CA PHE A 429 6.54 2.01 19.76
C PHE A 429 6.07 2.57 21.11
N CYS A 430 6.43 3.81 21.47
CA CYS A 430 6.05 4.44 22.74
C CYS A 430 4.80 5.32 22.65
N SER A 431 4.27 5.55 21.45
CA SER A 431 3.18 6.50 21.23
C SER A 431 1.80 5.87 21.43
N SER A 432 0.84 6.66 21.95
CA SER A 432 -0.55 6.22 22.11
C SER A 432 -1.26 6.03 20.75
N CYS A 433 -2.27 5.17 20.71
CA CYS A 433 -3.03 4.90 19.49
C CYS A 433 -3.70 6.16 18.89
N GLU A 434 -4.16 7.09 19.72
CA GLU A 434 -4.84 8.32 19.26
C GLU A 434 -3.86 9.32 18.63
N GLY A 435 -2.67 9.50 19.22
CA GLY A 435 -1.63 10.34 18.62
C GLY A 435 -1.11 9.78 17.29
N MET A 436 -1.09 8.45 17.17
CA MET A 436 -0.55 7.76 15.99
C MET A 436 -1.49 7.69 14.80
N ASN A 437 -2.81 7.75 15.00
CA ASN A 437 -3.72 7.85 13.85
C ASN A 437 -3.48 9.12 13.01
N ARG A 438 -2.87 10.16 13.59
CA ARG A 438 -2.51 11.41 12.91
C ARG A 438 -1.02 11.54 12.56
N ALA A 439 -0.21 10.52 12.84
CA ALA A 439 1.23 10.62 12.65
C ALA A 439 1.61 10.49 11.17
N ARG A 440 2.19 11.55 10.61
CA ARG A 440 2.62 11.60 9.20
C ARG A 440 3.65 10.51 8.85
N ILE A 441 4.49 10.13 9.81
CA ILE A 441 5.52 9.09 9.66
C ILE A 441 4.96 7.71 9.27
N LEU A 442 3.69 7.41 9.60
CA LEU A 442 3.07 6.10 9.34
C LEU A 442 2.44 5.99 7.93
N ILE A 443 2.39 7.07 7.14
CA ILE A 443 1.73 7.07 5.83
C ILE A 443 2.35 6.01 4.91
N ILE A 444 3.67 5.94 4.82
CA ILE A 444 4.36 4.94 3.98
C ILE A 444 4.00 3.51 4.40
N SER A 445 3.84 3.28 5.70
CA SER A 445 3.44 1.99 6.26
C SER A 445 1.98 1.65 5.95
N ARG A 446 1.09 2.65 5.94
CA ARG A 446 -0.30 2.49 5.46
C ARG A 446 -0.33 2.15 3.97
N VAL A 447 0.46 2.83 3.14
CA VAL A 447 0.56 2.51 1.70
C VAL A 447 1.06 1.09 1.50
N ALA A 448 2.10 0.66 2.22
CA ALA A 448 2.61 -0.72 2.15
C ALA A 448 1.57 -1.77 2.59
N LEU A 449 0.81 -1.49 3.65
CA LEU A 449 -0.31 -2.34 4.07
C LEU A 449 -1.39 -2.39 3.00
N PHE A 450 -1.76 -1.26 2.40
CA PHE A 450 -2.77 -1.20 1.34
C PHE A 450 -2.36 -2.06 0.14
N ILE A 451 -1.09 -2.01 -0.27
CA ILE A 451 -0.52 -2.88 -1.30
C ILE A 451 -0.68 -4.36 -0.92
N ASN A 452 -0.46 -4.72 0.35
CA ASN A 452 -0.66 -6.10 0.82
C ASN A 452 -2.14 -6.51 0.79
N PHE A 453 -3.07 -5.63 1.15
CA PHE A 453 -4.52 -5.88 1.03
C PHE A 453 -4.92 -6.18 -0.42
N LEU A 454 -4.43 -5.39 -1.39
CA LEU A 454 -4.67 -5.65 -2.81
C LEU A 454 -4.05 -6.99 -3.26
N ARG A 455 -2.84 -7.31 -2.81
CA ARG A 455 -2.14 -8.56 -3.15
C ARG A 455 -2.82 -9.81 -2.61
N TYR A 456 -3.27 -9.77 -1.35
CA TYR A 456 -3.91 -10.89 -0.66
C TYR A 456 -5.45 -10.84 -0.75
N SER A 457 -5.97 -10.04 -1.67
CA SER A 457 -7.40 -9.80 -1.85
C SER A 457 -8.24 -11.05 -2.13
N PHE A 458 -7.64 -12.12 -2.66
CA PHE A 458 -8.32 -13.41 -2.88
C PHE A 458 -8.84 -14.04 -1.58
N ARG A 459 -8.31 -13.62 -0.42
CA ARG A 459 -8.76 -14.07 0.91
C ARG A 459 -9.95 -13.28 1.44
N LEU A 460 -10.23 -12.11 0.88
CA LEU A 460 -11.24 -11.18 1.40
C LEU A 460 -12.66 -11.59 0.98
N ASP A 461 -13.63 -11.30 1.84
CA ASP A 461 -15.05 -11.41 1.52
C ASP A 461 -15.49 -10.33 0.51
N GLU A 462 -16.59 -10.56 -0.21
CA GLU A 462 -17.11 -9.66 -1.25
C GLU A 462 -17.36 -8.24 -0.76
N ASP A 463 -18.03 -8.05 0.38
CA ASP A 463 -18.31 -6.72 0.93
C ASP A 463 -17.03 -5.94 1.27
N ILE A 464 -15.97 -6.66 1.65
CA ILE A 464 -14.67 -6.08 1.97
C ILE A 464 -13.92 -5.71 0.70
N LYS A 465 -14.01 -6.51 -0.37
CA LYS A 465 -13.47 -6.14 -1.69
C LYS A 465 -14.08 -4.83 -2.18
N VAL A 466 -15.40 -4.67 -2.08
CA VAL A 466 -16.09 -3.40 -2.42
C VAL A 466 -15.57 -2.24 -1.57
N SER A 467 -15.45 -2.45 -0.25
CA SER A 467 -14.93 -1.42 0.67
C SER A 467 -13.48 -1.01 0.34
N ILE A 468 -12.64 -1.95 -0.12
CA ILE A 468 -11.28 -1.65 -0.58
C ILE A 468 -11.28 -0.84 -1.89
N VAL A 469 -12.18 -1.15 -2.84
CA VAL A 469 -12.34 -0.34 -4.06
C VAL A 469 -12.68 1.11 -3.73
N GLN A 470 -13.58 1.33 -2.77
CA GLN A 470 -13.97 2.67 -2.32
C GLN A 470 -12.82 3.45 -1.66
N LYS A 471 -11.75 2.75 -1.26
CA LYS A 471 -10.52 3.35 -0.72
C LYS A 471 -9.43 3.56 -1.77
N LEU A 472 -9.69 3.28 -3.06
CA LEU A 472 -8.69 3.52 -4.11
C LEU A 472 -8.43 5.01 -4.37
N HIS A 473 -9.40 5.90 -4.15
CA HIS A 473 -9.14 7.34 -4.23
C HIS A 473 -8.12 7.79 -3.18
N TRP A 474 -8.19 7.24 -1.97
CA TRP A 474 -7.23 7.53 -0.90
C TRP A 474 -5.79 7.22 -1.32
N ILE A 475 -5.53 6.12 -2.04
CA ILE A 475 -4.17 5.82 -2.50
C ILE A 475 -3.71 6.84 -3.55
N LEU A 476 -4.57 7.24 -4.49
CA LEU A 476 -4.20 8.25 -5.51
C LEU A 476 -3.93 9.62 -4.89
N ASP A 477 -4.74 10.03 -3.91
CA ASP A 477 -4.57 11.29 -3.19
C ASP A 477 -3.23 11.33 -2.47
N ILE A 478 -2.89 10.24 -1.77
CA ILE A 478 -1.62 10.12 -1.03
C ILE A 478 -0.40 10.05 -1.95
N LEU A 479 -0.51 9.46 -3.14
CA LEU A 479 0.60 9.46 -4.11
C LEU A 479 1.01 10.86 -4.58
N SER A 480 0.12 11.85 -4.44
CA SER A 480 0.41 13.24 -4.76
C SER A 480 1.17 13.99 -3.65
N GLU A 481 1.33 13.37 -2.48
CA GLU A 481 2.11 13.92 -1.38
C GLU A 481 3.60 13.78 -1.66
N GLU A 482 4.34 14.88 -1.46
CA GLU A 482 5.76 15.00 -1.76
C GLU A 482 6.61 13.86 -1.19
N ASP A 483 6.40 13.56 0.09
CA ASP A 483 7.13 12.53 0.81
C ASP A 483 6.79 11.15 0.28
N VAL A 484 5.53 10.88 -0.01
CA VAL A 484 5.11 9.57 -0.51
C VAL A 484 5.56 9.37 -1.95
N TYR A 485 5.39 10.38 -2.81
CA TYR A 485 5.88 10.39 -4.18
C TYR A 485 7.35 9.97 -4.25
N CYS A 486 8.19 10.61 -3.44
CA CYS A 486 9.62 10.34 -3.40
C CYS A 486 9.92 8.89 -2.97
N HIS A 487 9.28 8.41 -1.90
CA HIS A 487 9.50 7.05 -1.41
C HIS A 487 8.93 5.99 -2.35
N MET A 488 7.82 6.25 -3.05
CA MET A 488 7.26 5.32 -4.02
C MET A 488 8.22 4.98 -5.16
N LEU A 489 9.04 5.96 -5.56
CA LEU A 489 10.03 5.81 -6.62
C LEU A 489 11.35 5.17 -6.15
N VAL A 490 11.80 5.50 -4.93
CA VAL A 490 13.14 5.13 -4.44
C VAL A 490 13.12 3.90 -3.52
N LEU A 491 12.09 3.74 -2.69
CA LEU A 491 12.02 2.68 -1.68
C LEU A 491 11.83 1.31 -2.34
N GLN A 492 12.64 0.34 -1.91
CA GLN A 492 12.52 -1.04 -2.33
C GLN A 492 11.96 -1.88 -1.19
N LEU A 493 10.99 -2.74 -1.51
CA LEU A 493 10.40 -3.68 -0.57
C LEU A 493 10.82 -5.11 -0.95
N PRO A 494 11.19 -5.94 0.03
CA PRO A 494 11.35 -7.37 -0.18
C PRO A 494 9.98 -8.02 -0.36
N LEU A 495 9.83 -8.84 -1.40
CA LEU A 495 8.59 -9.54 -1.75
C LEU A 495 8.83 -11.03 -1.89
N LEU A 496 7.93 -11.85 -1.35
CA LEU A 496 7.94 -13.30 -1.58
C LEU A 496 7.25 -13.63 -2.90
N TYR A 497 8.02 -14.24 -3.82
CA TYR A 497 7.51 -14.80 -5.06
C TYR A 497 7.53 -16.33 -5.04
N GLY A 498 6.43 -16.95 -5.46
CA GLY A 498 6.30 -18.40 -5.57
C GLY A 498 5.48 -19.04 -4.44
N SER A 499 5.13 -20.33 -4.62
CA SER A 499 4.39 -21.12 -3.63
C SER A 499 5.25 -22.30 -3.15
N GLY A 500 5.33 -22.50 -1.83
CA GLY A 500 6.01 -23.66 -1.24
C GLY A 500 7.54 -23.55 -1.22
N LYS A 501 8.24 -24.63 -1.61
CA LYS A 501 9.71 -24.79 -1.45
C LYS A 501 10.57 -23.94 -2.41
N THR A 502 9.96 -23.27 -3.39
CA THR A 502 10.62 -22.42 -4.40
C THR A 502 10.34 -20.93 -4.16
N ALA A 503 9.89 -20.56 -2.96
CA ALA A 503 9.68 -19.16 -2.62
C ALA A 503 11.02 -18.40 -2.62
N HIS A 504 11.14 -17.40 -3.48
CA HIS A 504 12.32 -16.55 -3.57
C HIS A 504 11.93 -15.11 -3.23
N LEU A 505 12.78 -14.46 -2.43
CA LEU A 505 12.55 -13.11 -1.97
C LEU A 505 13.23 -12.13 -2.92
N VAL A 506 12.44 -11.30 -3.60
CA VAL A 506 12.91 -10.35 -4.63
C VAL A 506 12.69 -8.93 -4.12
N TRP A 507 13.72 -8.10 -4.21
CA TRP A 507 13.62 -6.68 -3.91
C TRP A 507 13.06 -5.96 -5.12
N GLN A 508 11.94 -5.26 -4.95
CA GLN A 508 11.33 -4.46 -6.01
C GLN A 508 10.99 -3.05 -5.52
N PRO A 509 11.02 -2.06 -6.43
CA PRO A 509 10.50 -0.74 -6.12
C PRO A 509 9.05 -0.80 -5.62
N MET A 510 8.71 0.06 -4.67
CA MET A 510 7.38 0.13 -4.09
C MET A 510 6.31 0.43 -5.16
N PHE A 511 6.61 1.27 -6.15
CA PHE A 511 5.73 1.53 -7.30
C PHE A 511 5.46 0.27 -8.14
N SER A 512 6.48 -0.55 -8.41
CA SER A 512 6.29 -1.82 -9.13
C SER A 512 5.42 -2.79 -8.33
N SER A 513 5.63 -2.83 -7.01
CA SER A 513 4.82 -3.62 -6.08
C SER A 513 3.35 -3.20 -6.08
N LEU A 514 3.09 -1.89 -6.14
CA LEU A 514 1.74 -1.32 -6.25
C LEU A 514 1.06 -1.74 -7.55
N LEU A 515 1.71 -1.57 -8.70
CA LEU A 515 1.18 -1.97 -10.01
C LEU A 515 0.85 -3.47 -10.05
N GLN A 516 1.73 -4.31 -9.51
CA GLN A 516 1.50 -5.75 -9.46
C GLN A 516 0.31 -6.09 -8.54
N ALA A 517 0.19 -5.40 -7.39
CA ALA A 517 -0.92 -5.62 -6.47
C ALA A 517 -2.27 -5.19 -7.07
N PHE A 518 -2.32 -4.07 -7.82
CA PHE A 518 -3.49 -3.69 -8.61
C PHE A 518 -3.88 -4.78 -9.60
N LYS A 519 -2.92 -5.28 -10.40
CA LYS A 519 -3.17 -6.35 -11.37
C LYS A 519 -3.71 -7.62 -10.70
N THR A 520 -3.14 -8.03 -9.56
CA THR A 520 -3.65 -9.14 -8.75
C THR A 520 -5.07 -8.88 -8.26
N PHE A 521 -5.35 -7.68 -7.74
CA PHE A 521 -6.68 -7.31 -7.27
C PHE A 521 -7.73 -7.35 -8.41
N MET A 522 -7.40 -6.80 -9.58
CA MET A 522 -8.26 -6.83 -10.77
C MET A 522 -8.63 -8.26 -11.18
N ILE A 523 -7.69 -9.19 -11.14
CA ILE A 523 -7.95 -10.62 -11.41
C ILE A 523 -8.93 -11.19 -10.38
N VAL A 524 -8.77 -10.84 -9.10
CA VAL A 524 -9.61 -11.35 -8.01
C VAL A 524 -11.04 -10.83 -8.09
N ILE A 525 -11.22 -9.57 -8.50
CA ILE A 525 -12.54 -8.92 -8.49
C ILE A 525 -13.26 -8.94 -9.85
N CYS A 526 -12.68 -9.49 -10.92
CA CYS A 526 -13.27 -9.42 -12.26
C CYS A 526 -14.66 -10.08 -12.37
N SER A 527 -14.98 -11.04 -11.49
CA SER A 527 -16.28 -11.71 -11.40
C SER A 527 -17.13 -11.24 -10.20
N SER A 528 -16.65 -10.23 -9.46
CA SER A 528 -17.27 -9.67 -8.27
C SER A 528 -18.12 -8.45 -8.62
N THR A 529 -19.06 -8.11 -7.74
CA THR A 529 -19.79 -6.83 -7.79
C THR A 529 -18.87 -5.60 -7.63
N ALA A 530 -17.69 -5.79 -7.01
CA ALA A 530 -16.67 -4.76 -6.88
C ALA A 530 -16.07 -4.30 -8.22
N TRP A 531 -16.19 -5.10 -9.29
CA TRP A 531 -15.69 -4.72 -10.62
C TRP A 531 -16.33 -3.42 -11.13
N GLY A 532 -17.63 -3.24 -10.95
CA GLY A 532 -18.34 -2.04 -11.43
C GLY A 532 -17.83 -0.75 -10.78
N GLU A 533 -17.57 -0.81 -9.47
CA GLU A 533 -16.96 0.30 -8.72
C GLU A 533 -15.52 0.58 -9.18
N LEU A 534 -14.73 -0.48 -9.45
CA LEU A 534 -13.37 -0.32 -9.97
C LEU A 534 -13.39 0.31 -11.36
N GLU A 535 -14.29 -0.12 -12.24
CA GLU A 535 -14.44 0.45 -13.58
C GLU A 535 -14.79 1.95 -13.49
N SER A 536 -15.70 2.35 -12.60
CA SER A 536 -15.99 3.77 -12.34
C SER A 536 -14.76 4.53 -11.89
N PHE A 537 -14.04 4.00 -10.89
CA PHE A 537 -12.80 4.59 -10.38
C PHE A 537 -11.75 4.77 -11.49
N LEU A 538 -11.57 3.78 -12.37
CA LEU A 538 -10.60 3.86 -13.48
C LEU A 538 -11.02 4.88 -14.54
N LEU A 539 -12.32 5.08 -14.77
CA LEU A 539 -12.86 6.07 -15.70
C LEU A 539 -12.75 7.50 -15.15
N GLU A 540 -13.11 7.71 -13.88
CA GLU A 540 -12.98 9.00 -13.20
C GLU A 540 -11.54 9.52 -13.24
N ASN A 541 -10.57 8.61 -13.10
CA ASN A 541 -9.16 8.93 -13.04
C ASN A 541 -8.42 8.78 -14.39
N PHE A 542 -9.15 8.58 -15.50
CA PHE A 542 -8.56 8.35 -16.83
C PHE A 542 -7.64 9.49 -17.31
N PHE A 543 -7.93 10.73 -16.91
CA PHE A 543 -7.11 11.91 -17.19
C PHE A 543 -6.51 12.54 -15.93
N HIS A 544 -6.18 11.71 -14.93
CA HIS A 544 -5.65 12.18 -13.66
C HIS A 544 -4.48 13.17 -13.86
N PRO A 545 -4.46 14.32 -13.16
CA PRO A 545 -3.45 15.37 -13.38
C PRO A 545 -2.05 14.97 -12.89
N HIS A 546 -1.96 14.13 -11.87
CA HIS A 546 -0.70 13.57 -11.37
C HIS A 546 -0.22 12.42 -12.26
N PHE A 547 0.99 12.53 -12.81
CA PHE A 547 1.49 11.58 -13.81
C PHE A 547 1.64 10.15 -13.30
N LEU A 548 2.09 9.91 -12.05
CA LEU A 548 2.17 8.54 -11.52
C LEU A 548 0.80 7.90 -11.35
N CYS A 549 -0.20 8.68 -10.96
CA CYS A 549 -1.56 8.17 -10.83
C CYS A 549 -2.11 7.86 -12.22
N TRP A 550 -1.88 8.73 -13.19
CA TRP A 550 -2.21 8.45 -14.59
C TRP A 550 -1.52 7.18 -15.09
N GLU A 551 -0.24 6.99 -14.79
CA GLU A 551 0.52 5.78 -15.13
C GLU A 551 -0.11 4.52 -14.52
N VAL A 552 -0.50 4.57 -13.24
CA VAL A 552 -1.22 3.46 -12.57
C VAL A 552 -2.53 3.14 -13.28
N ILE A 553 -3.34 4.16 -13.57
CA ILE A 553 -4.64 4.01 -14.24
C ILE A 553 -4.48 3.44 -15.65
N MET A 554 -3.52 3.98 -16.42
CA MET A 554 -3.24 3.50 -17.77
C MET A 554 -2.70 2.08 -17.76
N GLU A 555 -1.80 1.72 -16.85
CA GLU A 555 -1.32 0.34 -16.69
C GLU A 555 -2.45 -0.63 -16.37
N CYS A 556 -3.42 -0.22 -15.55
CA CYS A 556 -4.63 -1.00 -15.28
C CYS A 556 -5.47 -1.20 -16.55
N TRP A 557 -5.73 -0.15 -17.33
CA TRP A 557 -6.48 -0.28 -18.60
C TRP A 557 -5.73 -1.12 -19.64
N CYS A 558 -4.40 -0.96 -19.75
CA CYS A 558 -3.55 -1.79 -20.60
C CYS A 558 -3.61 -3.26 -20.17
N PHE A 559 -3.63 -3.53 -18.86
CA PHE A 559 -3.79 -4.88 -18.32
C PHE A 559 -5.16 -5.49 -18.69
N VAL A 560 -6.24 -4.70 -18.61
CA VAL A 560 -7.57 -5.14 -19.09
C VAL A 560 -7.51 -5.50 -20.57
N LEU A 561 -6.97 -4.64 -21.42
CA LEU A 561 -6.94 -4.92 -22.87
C LEU A 561 -6.09 -6.14 -23.23
N ARG A 562 -5.01 -6.40 -22.49
CA ARG A 562 -4.13 -7.54 -22.74
C ARG A 562 -4.77 -8.88 -22.35
N HIS A 563 -5.66 -8.89 -21.36
CA HIS A 563 -6.14 -10.13 -20.73
C HIS A 563 -7.66 -10.34 -20.73
N ALA A 564 -8.46 -9.31 -21.01
CA ALA A 564 -9.91 -9.43 -21.11
C ALA A 564 -10.35 -10.14 -22.40
N GLU A 565 -11.61 -10.55 -22.45
CA GLU A 565 -12.20 -11.11 -23.66
C GLU A 565 -12.17 -10.10 -24.82
N THR A 566 -11.87 -10.58 -26.03
CA THR A 566 -11.73 -9.73 -27.23
C THR A 566 -12.92 -8.81 -27.48
N GLN A 567 -14.15 -9.28 -27.17
CA GLN A 567 -15.37 -8.49 -27.31
C GLN A 567 -15.41 -7.30 -26.33
N MET A 568 -15.03 -7.52 -25.07
CA MET A 568 -14.96 -6.48 -24.04
C MET A 568 -13.89 -5.45 -24.42
N ALA A 569 -12.70 -5.91 -24.80
CA ALA A 569 -11.60 -5.06 -25.21
C ALA A 569 -11.97 -4.20 -26.44
N SER A 570 -12.60 -4.80 -27.45
CA SER A 570 -13.10 -4.09 -28.64
C SER A 570 -14.19 -3.07 -28.29
N SER A 571 -15.10 -3.41 -27.36
CA SER A 571 -16.16 -2.50 -26.88
C SER A 571 -15.58 -1.26 -26.20
N ILE A 572 -14.62 -1.42 -25.29
CA ILE A 572 -13.94 -0.30 -24.60
C ILE A 572 -13.29 0.63 -25.63
N ILE A 573 -12.47 0.06 -26.52
CA ILE A 573 -11.78 0.84 -27.56
C ILE A 573 -12.77 1.54 -28.50
N THR A 574 -13.85 0.89 -28.90
CA THR A 574 -14.88 1.49 -29.77
C THR A 574 -15.56 2.69 -29.10
N LYS A 575 -15.85 2.61 -27.80
CA LYS A 575 -16.41 3.73 -27.02
C LYS A 575 -15.41 4.89 -26.93
N LEU A 576 -14.14 4.61 -26.63
CA LEU A 576 -13.08 5.64 -26.60
C LEU A 576 -12.89 6.30 -27.97
N CYS A 577 -12.92 5.52 -29.06
CA CYS A 577 -12.86 6.05 -30.43
C CYS A 577 -14.07 6.94 -30.75
N SER A 578 -15.27 6.58 -30.29
CA SER A 578 -16.48 7.37 -30.47
C SER A 578 -16.41 8.69 -29.71
N LEU A 579 -15.89 8.67 -28.48
CA LEU A 579 -15.61 9.88 -27.69
C LEU A 579 -14.56 10.76 -28.36
N LEU A 580 -13.51 10.17 -28.92
CA LEU A 580 -12.47 10.90 -29.66
C LEU A 580 -13.06 11.63 -30.89
N LYS A 581 -13.95 10.96 -31.63
CA LYS A 581 -14.67 11.59 -32.76
C LYS A 581 -15.49 12.81 -32.33
N VAL A 582 -16.14 12.75 -31.17
CA VAL A 582 -16.93 13.87 -30.61
C VAL A 582 -16.04 15.05 -30.20
N LEU A 583 -14.85 14.78 -29.67
CA LEU A 583 -13.90 15.81 -29.23
C LEU A 583 -13.03 16.39 -30.37
N ALA A 584 -13.12 15.83 -31.57
CA ALA A 584 -12.30 16.23 -32.71
C ALA A 584 -12.62 17.67 -33.13
N SER A 585 -11.62 18.55 -33.03
CA SER A 585 -11.73 19.93 -33.49
C SER A 585 -10.40 20.43 -34.05
N SER A 586 -10.45 21.39 -34.97
CA SER A 586 -9.26 21.99 -35.57
C SER A 586 -8.40 22.78 -34.56
N LYS A 587 -8.98 23.25 -33.45
CA LYS A 587 -8.27 23.99 -32.40
C LYS A 587 -7.59 23.07 -31.38
N SER A 588 -8.22 21.95 -31.03
CA SER A 588 -7.71 21.03 -30.01
C SER A 588 -6.50 20.20 -30.48
N VAL A 589 -6.42 19.91 -31.78
CA VAL A 589 -5.42 19.01 -32.37
C VAL A 589 -3.96 19.48 -32.20
N PHE A 590 -3.72 20.79 -32.15
CA PHE A 590 -2.39 21.39 -31.98
C PHE A 590 -1.99 21.66 -30.52
N LEU A 591 -2.89 21.42 -29.57
CA LEU A 591 -2.65 21.61 -28.14
C LEU A 591 -2.44 20.25 -27.49
N SER A 592 -1.17 19.91 -27.20
CA SER A 592 -0.76 18.61 -26.62
C SER A 592 -1.43 18.27 -25.29
N TYR A 593 -1.91 19.27 -24.55
CA TYR A 593 -2.60 19.11 -23.26
C TYR A 593 -4.13 19.12 -23.38
N SER A 594 -4.70 19.26 -24.59
CA SER A 594 -6.14 19.21 -24.79
C SER A 594 -6.71 17.83 -24.44
N SER A 595 -7.96 17.76 -23.98
CA SER A 595 -8.63 16.48 -23.69
C SER A 595 -8.67 15.56 -24.90
N PHE A 596 -8.76 16.12 -26.11
CA PHE A 596 -8.68 15.38 -27.36
C PHE A 596 -7.31 14.71 -27.57
N ARG A 597 -6.21 15.46 -27.40
CA ARG A 597 -4.84 14.91 -27.53
C ARG A 597 -4.51 13.93 -26.42
N LYS A 598 -4.97 14.17 -25.18
CA LYS A 598 -4.86 13.21 -24.07
C LYS A 598 -5.60 11.91 -24.37
N LEU A 599 -6.83 11.99 -24.90
CA LEU A 599 -7.59 10.79 -25.27
C LEU A 599 -6.92 10.02 -26.41
N ALA A 600 -6.42 10.72 -27.44
CA ALA A 600 -5.66 10.10 -28.53
C ALA A 600 -4.43 9.36 -27.99
N ARG A 601 -3.66 9.97 -27.10
CA ARG A 601 -2.52 9.33 -26.42
C ARG A 601 -2.91 8.08 -25.66
N SER A 602 -3.97 8.16 -24.85
CA SER A 602 -4.46 7.00 -24.11
C SER A 602 -4.88 5.87 -25.06
N ILE A 603 -5.58 6.17 -26.16
CA ILE A 603 -5.95 5.18 -27.17
C ILE A 603 -4.69 4.55 -27.80
N CYS A 604 -3.69 5.36 -28.19
CA CYS A 604 -2.46 4.85 -28.78
C CYS A 604 -1.71 3.91 -27.84
N LEU A 605 -1.57 4.28 -26.56
CA LEU A 605 -0.94 3.42 -25.53
C LEU A 605 -1.72 2.13 -25.29
N LEU A 606 -3.04 2.19 -25.34
CA LEU A 606 -3.89 1.01 -25.21
C LEU A 606 -3.71 0.06 -26.41
N LEU A 607 -3.57 0.61 -27.62
CA LEU A 607 -3.39 -0.17 -28.84
C LEU A 607 -2.04 -0.86 -28.93
N THR A 608 -0.98 -0.35 -28.29
CA THR A 608 0.33 -1.05 -28.25
C THR A 608 0.25 -2.41 -27.53
N HIS A 609 -0.84 -2.66 -26.79
CA HIS A 609 -1.10 -3.93 -26.12
C HIS A 609 -2.31 -4.70 -26.69
N GLY A 610 -2.93 -4.17 -27.76
CA GLY A 610 -4.06 -4.80 -28.44
C GLY A 610 -3.63 -5.81 -29.51
N ALA A 611 -4.58 -6.62 -29.98
CA ALA A 611 -4.37 -7.50 -31.13
C ALA A 611 -4.28 -6.69 -32.43
N GLU A 612 -3.54 -7.20 -33.42
CA GLU A 612 -3.37 -6.59 -34.75
C GLU A 612 -4.70 -6.20 -35.40
N SER A 613 -5.71 -7.07 -35.31
CA SER A 613 -7.06 -6.84 -35.84
C SER A 613 -7.75 -5.61 -35.23
N MET A 614 -7.50 -5.33 -33.96
CA MET A 614 -8.04 -4.16 -33.24
C MET A 614 -7.37 -2.87 -33.73
N VAL A 615 -6.05 -2.89 -33.92
CA VAL A 615 -5.30 -1.74 -34.46
C VAL A 615 -5.83 -1.39 -35.86
N ASN A 616 -6.01 -2.40 -36.72
CA ASN A 616 -6.59 -2.23 -38.06
C ASN A 616 -8.00 -1.65 -38.01
N GLN A 617 -8.87 -2.18 -37.14
CA GLN A 617 -10.24 -1.71 -36.99
C GLN A 617 -10.30 -0.25 -36.54
N VAL A 618 -9.47 0.14 -35.57
CA VAL A 618 -9.41 1.53 -35.09
C VAL A 618 -8.90 2.47 -36.17
N TYR A 619 -7.84 2.08 -36.87
CA TYR A 619 -7.31 2.88 -37.97
C TYR A 619 -8.36 3.11 -39.06
N MET A 620 -9.03 2.06 -39.51
CA MET A 620 -10.09 2.17 -40.51
C MET A 620 -11.30 2.97 -40.02
N SER A 621 -11.65 2.86 -38.73
CA SER A 621 -12.79 3.58 -38.13
C SER A 621 -12.53 5.07 -37.93
N LEU A 622 -11.31 5.47 -37.56
CA LEU A 622 -10.96 6.86 -37.25
C LEU A 622 -10.38 7.61 -38.45
N VAL A 623 -9.55 6.95 -39.25
CA VAL A 623 -8.87 7.56 -40.39
C VAL A 623 -9.64 7.31 -41.69
N GLY A 624 -10.16 6.09 -41.89
CA GLY A 624 -10.92 5.70 -43.08
C GLY A 624 -10.19 6.03 -44.38
N ASP A 625 -10.94 6.44 -45.42
CA ASP A 625 -10.41 6.84 -46.72
C ASP A 625 -9.60 8.16 -46.69
N GLY A 626 -9.56 8.87 -45.56
CA GLY A 626 -8.70 10.04 -45.34
C GLY A 626 -9.16 11.35 -46.00
N ARG A 627 -10.30 11.35 -46.71
CA ARG A 627 -10.73 12.50 -47.55
C ARG A 627 -11.49 13.61 -46.80
N SER A 628 -11.86 13.40 -45.54
CA SER A 628 -12.57 14.41 -44.74
C SER A 628 -11.63 15.22 -43.86
N GLN A 629 -11.98 16.47 -43.55
CA GLN A 629 -11.21 17.28 -42.59
C GLN A 629 -11.13 16.60 -41.21
N SER A 630 -12.22 15.96 -40.77
CA SER A 630 -12.26 15.24 -39.50
C SER A 630 -11.33 14.02 -39.48
N SER A 631 -11.23 13.27 -40.59
CA SER A 631 -10.30 12.14 -40.69
C SER A 631 -8.84 12.59 -40.65
N LEU A 632 -8.51 13.74 -41.25
CA LEU A 632 -7.16 14.31 -41.18
C LEU A 632 -6.78 14.75 -39.77
N VAL A 633 -7.71 15.38 -39.04
CA VAL A 633 -7.54 15.76 -37.63
C VAL A 633 -7.30 14.53 -36.74
N LEU A 634 -8.10 13.48 -36.92
CA LEU A 634 -7.96 12.23 -36.18
C LEU A 634 -6.63 11.54 -36.51
N CYS A 635 -6.29 11.41 -37.80
CA CYS A 635 -5.03 10.81 -38.25
C CYS A 635 -3.81 11.52 -37.67
N PHE A 636 -3.76 12.85 -37.77
CA PHE A 636 -2.70 13.65 -37.18
C PHE A 636 -2.57 13.42 -35.67
N SER A 637 -3.69 13.43 -34.93
CA SER A 637 -3.67 13.23 -33.49
C SER A 637 -3.15 11.86 -33.06
N LEU A 638 -3.55 10.79 -33.77
CA LEU A 638 -3.13 9.43 -33.45
C LEU A 638 -1.64 9.24 -33.71
N LEU A 639 -1.17 9.61 -34.90
CA LEU A 639 0.24 9.43 -35.27
C LEU A 639 1.17 10.26 -34.38
N THR A 640 0.80 11.51 -34.08
CA THR A 640 1.60 12.38 -33.20
C THR A 640 1.68 11.86 -31.77
N GLU A 641 0.66 11.14 -31.32
CA GLU A 641 0.63 10.53 -29.98
C GLU A 641 1.16 9.08 -29.98
N GLY A 642 1.85 8.65 -31.04
CA GLY A 642 2.56 7.37 -31.08
C GLY A 642 1.68 6.17 -31.43
N PHE A 643 0.70 6.33 -32.33
CA PHE A 643 -0.09 5.20 -32.83
C PHE A 643 0.82 4.06 -33.34
N PRO A 644 0.55 2.78 -32.98
CA PRO A 644 1.40 1.66 -33.33
C PRO A 644 1.25 1.27 -34.82
N PHE A 645 1.79 2.12 -35.69
CA PHE A 645 1.67 1.99 -37.15
C PHE A 645 2.31 0.70 -37.68
N ASP A 646 3.34 0.19 -37.00
CA ASP A 646 4.02 -1.06 -37.34
C ASP A 646 3.16 -2.31 -37.10
N LEU A 647 2.10 -2.21 -36.28
CA LEU A 647 1.14 -3.29 -36.02
C LEU A 647 -0.04 -3.30 -37.01
N LEU A 648 -0.02 -2.47 -38.06
CA LEU A 648 -0.99 -2.56 -39.16
C LEU A 648 -0.62 -3.73 -40.09
N THR A 649 -1.62 -4.31 -40.76
CA THR A 649 -1.37 -5.27 -41.84
C THR A 649 -0.55 -4.64 -42.95
N ASP A 650 0.32 -5.41 -43.61
CA ASP A 650 1.21 -4.91 -44.67
C ASP A 650 0.44 -4.14 -45.77
N GLU A 651 -0.77 -4.62 -46.13
CA GLU A 651 -1.63 -3.95 -47.12
C GLU A 651 -2.11 -2.57 -46.62
N LEU A 652 -2.69 -2.50 -45.42
CA LEU A 652 -3.18 -1.22 -44.85
C LEU A 652 -2.04 -0.25 -44.58
N ARG A 653 -0.91 -0.77 -44.10
CA ARG A 653 0.31 0.01 -43.88
C ARG A 653 0.78 0.61 -45.20
N ASN A 654 1.04 -0.18 -46.23
CA ASN A 654 1.56 0.31 -47.52
C ASN A 654 0.61 1.31 -48.18
N ASN A 655 -0.71 1.06 -48.18
CA ASN A 655 -1.70 2.01 -48.70
C ASN A 655 -1.69 3.33 -47.93
N SER A 656 -1.53 3.27 -46.61
CA SER A 656 -1.41 4.45 -45.75
C SER A 656 -0.14 5.24 -46.00
N ILE A 657 0.99 4.57 -46.20
CA ILE A 657 2.28 5.20 -46.54
C ILE A 657 2.15 5.98 -47.84
N GLN A 658 1.62 5.35 -48.89
CA GLN A 658 1.43 5.99 -50.19
C GLN A 658 0.54 7.23 -50.10
N ARG A 659 -0.55 7.16 -49.33
CA ARG A 659 -1.41 8.32 -49.09
C ARG A 659 -0.67 9.44 -48.35
N ILE A 660 0.02 9.13 -47.26
CA ILE A 660 0.77 10.13 -46.47
C ILE A 660 1.82 10.83 -47.33
N LEU A 661 2.55 10.08 -48.18
CA LEU A 661 3.53 10.65 -49.09
C LEU A 661 2.88 11.52 -50.17
N SER A 662 1.76 11.07 -50.77
CA SER A 662 1.01 11.88 -51.74
C SER A 662 0.54 13.20 -51.12
N ASP A 663 -0.13 13.13 -49.97
CA ASP A 663 -0.64 14.32 -49.26
C ASP A 663 0.49 15.28 -48.88
N TYR A 664 1.66 14.75 -48.52
CA TYR A 664 2.86 15.54 -48.23
C TYR A 664 3.40 16.24 -49.48
N PHE A 665 3.58 15.52 -50.59
CA PHE A 665 4.06 16.12 -51.83
C PHE A 665 3.10 17.17 -52.38
N ASP A 666 1.81 16.86 -52.38
CA ASP A 666 0.76 17.80 -52.78
C ASP A 666 0.79 19.07 -51.91
N PHE A 667 1.10 18.94 -50.61
CA PHE A 667 1.21 20.10 -49.73
C PHE A 667 2.46 20.95 -50.02
N ILE A 668 3.65 20.33 -50.13
CA ILE A 668 4.89 21.10 -50.33
C ILE A 668 4.97 21.72 -51.73
N ASP A 669 4.42 21.07 -52.75
CA ASP A 669 4.42 21.57 -54.13
C ASP A 669 3.47 22.76 -54.32
N ASN A 670 2.43 22.87 -53.46
CA ASN A 670 1.46 23.98 -53.46
C ASN A 670 1.69 25.02 -52.35
N PHE A 671 2.85 25.01 -51.69
CA PHE A 671 3.15 25.94 -50.61
C PHE A 671 3.49 27.35 -51.13
N ASP A 672 2.62 28.33 -50.88
CA ASP A 672 2.82 29.74 -51.25
C ASP A 672 2.48 30.73 -50.10
N GLU A 673 2.92 32.00 -50.18
CA GLU A 673 2.61 33.03 -49.16
C GLU A 673 1.11 33.37 -49.09
N THR A 674 0.38 33.22 -50.21
CA THR A 674 -1.06 33.55 -50.30
C THR A 674 -1.97 32.52 -49.62
N THR A 675 -1.57 31.25 -49.56
CA THR A 675 -2.26 30.14 -48.90
C THR A 675 -2.07 30.18 -47.38
N LEU A 676 -0.95 30.73 -46.90
CA LEU A 676 -0.72 31.06 -45.48
C LEU A 676 -1.68 32.15 -44.96
N LEU A 677 -1.97 33.17 -45.77
CA LEU A 677 -2.89 34.27 -45.44
C LEU A 677 -4.38 33.90 -45.59
N GLY A 678 -4.69 32.95 -46.48
CA GLY A 678 -6.07 32.58 -46.87
C GLY A 678 -6.70 31.42 -46.09
N CYS A 679 -6.01 30.81 -45.11
CA CYS A 679 -6.49 29.62 -44.41
C CYS A 679 -7.07 29.95 -43.01
N PRO A 680 -8.38 30.20 -42.86
CA PRO A 680 -9.00 30.41 -41.54
C PRO A 680 -9.08 29.11 -40.71
N SER A 681 -8.84 27.95 -41.33
CA SER A 681 -8.77 26.68 -40.64
C SER A 681 -7.37 26.52 -40.05
N GLY A 682 -7.26 26.43 -38.73
CA GLY A 682 -5.99 26.13 -38.04
C GLY A 682 -5.39 24.76 -38.35
N LEU A 683 -5.73 24.13 -39.49
CA LEU A 683 -5.33 22.80 -39.98
C LEU A 683 -4.17 22.84 -40.99
N PHE A 684 -3.65 24.03 -41.31
CA PHE A 684 -2.60 24.19 -42.32
C PHE A 684 -1.27 23.58 -41.84
N GLY A 685 -0.69 22.71 -42.68
CA GLY A 685 0.54 21.99 -42.40
C GLY A 685 0.39 20.53 -41.94
N ILE A 686 -0.84 20.05 -41.71
CA ILE A 686 -1.11 18.67 -41.21
C ILE A 686 -0.32 17.57 -41.92
N PRO A 687 -0.20 17.54 -43.28
CA PRO A 687 0.58 16.51 -43.96
C PRO A 687 2.05 16.45 -43.53
N VAL A 688 2.68 17.59 -43.24
CA VAL A 688 4.06 17.66 -42.74
C VAL A 688 4.16 17.07 -41.34
N PHE A 689 3.23 17.41 -40.44
CA PHE A 689 3.21 16.86 -39.08
C PHE A 689 2.94 15.35 -39.07
N ILE A 690 2.00 14.88 -39.91
CA ILE A 690 1.68 13.45 -40.08
C ILE A 690 2.92 12.69 -40.53
N LEU A 691 3.59 13.16 -41.60
CA LEU A 691 4.79 12.51 -42.11
C LEU A 691 5.87 12.46 -41.04
N SER A 692 6.17 13.60 -40.39
CA SER A 692 7.15 13.71 -39.32
C SER A 692 6.92 12.69 -38.20
N ALA A 693 5.67 12.57 -37.75
CA ALA A 693 5.30 11.66 -36.67
C ALA A 693 5.46 10.16 -37.00
N CYS A 694 5.34 9.76 -38.28
CA CYS A 694 5.40 8.35 -38.67
C CYS A 694 6.75 7.89 -39.24
N LEU A 695 7.75 8.77 -39.39
CA LEU A 695 9.05 8.45 -40.02
C LEU A 695 9.75 7.20 -39.48
N GLN A 696 9.68 6.98 -38.17
CA GLN A 696 10.33 5.82 -37.54
C GLN A 696 9.78 4.48 -38.06
N SER A 697 8.49 4.46 -38.41
CA SER A 697 7.78 3.28 -38.94
C SER A 697 7.85 3.17 -40.48
N LEU A 698 8.45 4.15 -41.18
CA LEU A 698 8.46 4.25 -42.65
C LEU A 698 9.73 3.70 -43.34
N GLN A 699 10.63 3.00 -42.64
CA GLN A 699 12.00 2.70 -43.07
C GLN A 699 12.18 2.12 -44.50
N VAL A 700 11.14 1.53 -45.10
CA VAL A 700 11.18 0.87 -46.42
C VAL A 700 10.77 1.79 -47.59
N GLY A 701 10.16 2.97 -47.36
CA GLY A 701 9.62 3.87 -48.40
C GLY A 701 10.28 5.26 -48.50
N LEU A 702 11.35 5.52 -47.76
CA LEU A 702 11.94 6.86 -47.61
C LEU A 702 12.79 7.34 -48.80
N SER A 703 13.07 6.47 -49.78
CA SER A 703 13.80 6.83 -51.00
C SER A 703 13.07 7.85 -51.86
N ASP A 704 11.75 7.94 -51.71
CA ASP A 704 10.89 8.75 -52.57
C ASP A 704 10.93 10.23 -52.16
N ILE A 705 11.31 10.55 -50.92
CA ILE A 705 11.41 11.92 -50.41
C ILE A 705 12.70 12.57 -50.93
N ASP A 706 12.56 13.52 -51.85
CA ASP A 706 13.70 14.11 -52.58
C ASP A 706 14.06 15.55 -52.14
N ALA A 707 14.92 16.21 -52.92
CA ALA A 707 15.40 17.57 -52.68
C ALA A 707 14.29 18.65 -52.60
N ARG A 708 13.04 18.36 -53.02
CA ARG A 708 11.90 19.26 -52.79
C ARG A 708 11.70 19.59 -51.31
N THR A 709 11.98 18.63 -50.42
CA THR A 709 11.91 18.85 -48.97
C THR A 709 12.92 19.88 -48.48
N LEU A 710 14.13 19.90 -49.05
CA LEU A 710 15.16 20.89 -48.73
C LEU A 710 14.74 22.29 -49.21
N LYS A 711 14.17 22.38 -50.42
CA LYS A 711 13.63 23.63 -50.96
C LYS A 711 12.46 24.15 -50.13
N PHE A 712 11.57 23.26 -49.70
CA PHE A 712 10.45 23.58 -48.83
C PHE A 712 10.92 24.19 -47.49
N LEU A 713 11.94 23.62 -46.84
CA LEU A 713 12.51 24.18 -45.61
C LEU A 713 13.10 25.59 -45.82
N VAL A 714 13.76 25.83 -46.94
CA VAL A 714 14.26 27.16 -47.31
C VAL A 714 13.10 28.13 -47.53
N SER A 715 12.04 27.72 -48.23
CA SER A 715 10.83 28.53 -48.42
C SER A 715 10.14 28.89 -47.10
N ILE A 716 10.03 27.96 -46.15
CA ILE A 716 9.50 28.25 -44.80
C ILE A 716 10.35 29.32 -44.10
N THR A 717 11.67 29.22 -44.22
CA THR A 717 12.61 30.17 -43.62
C THR A 717 12.48 31.57 -44.21
N CYS A 718 12.30 31.68 -45.53
CA CYS A 718 12.04 32.94 -46.21
C CYS A 718 10.73 33.57 -45.72
N ASN A 719 9.65 32.80 -45.65
CA ASN A 719 8.33 33.28 -45.21
C ASN A 719 8.31 33.70 -43.73
N TYR A 720 9.08 33.00 -42.88
CA TYR A 720 9.27 33.40 -41.48
C TYR A 720 9.96 34.76 -41.35
N LYS A 721 10.91 35.07 -42.24
CA LYS A 721 11.64 36.34 -42.28
C LYS A 721 10.84 37.47 -42.92
N SER A 722 10.07 37.19 -43.98
CA SER A 722 9.30 38.19 -44.72
C SER A 722 8.03 38.64 -44.01
N SER A 723 7.42 37.77 -43.19
CA SER A 723 6.17 38.06 -42.50
C SER A 723 6.39 38.94 -41.26
N GLU A 724 5.47 39.88 -41.00
CA GLU A 724 5.38 40.62 -39.73
C GLU A 724 4.32 40.04 -38.79
N ASP A 725 3.45 39.14 -39.28
CA ASP A 725 2.37 38.53 -38.50
C ASP A 725 2.90 37.42 -37.58
N LYS A 726 2.64 37.59 -36.28
CA LYS A 726 3.02 36.63 -35.25
C LYS A 726 2.41 35.23 -35.46
N ALA A 727 1.16 35.14 -35.92
CA ALA A 727 0.50 33.85 -36.14
C ALA A 727 1.14 33.08 -37.30
N ILE A 728 1.49 33.79 -38.38
CA ILE A 728 2.22 33.24 -39.53
C ILE A 728 3.61 32.78 -39.10
N LYS A 729 4.34 33.59 -38.33
CA LYS A 729 5.66 33.22 -37.78
C LYS A 729 5.59 31.97 -36.91
N ASP A 730 4.63 31.89 -35.99
CA ASP A 730 4.45 30.72 -35.12
C ASP A 730 4.14 29.46 -35.92
N GLN A 731 3.36 29.58 -37.01
CA GLN A 731 3.06 28.46 -37.90
C GLN A 731 4.26 28.02 -38.74
N CYS A 732 5.02 28.97 -39.29
CA CYS A 732 6.28 28.70 -39.97
C CYS A 732 7.29 28.00 -39.04
N LEU A 733 7.42 28.41 -37.78
CA LEU A 733 8.30 27.75 -36.82
C LEU A 733 7.90 26.29 -36.54
N ARG A 734 6.60 26.00 -36.43
CA ARG A 734 6.12 24.62 -36.25
C ARG A 734 6.43 23.75 -37.47
N LEU A 735 6.13 24.25 -38.67
CA LEU A 735 6.46 23.57 -39.92
C LEU A 735 7.96 23.37 -40.11
N PHE A 736 8.74 24.39 -39.78
CA PHE A 736 10.20 24.35 -39.80
C PHE A 736 10.73 23.26 -38.87
N SER A 737 10.25 23.20 -37.63
CA SER A 737 10.62 22.16 -36.67
C SER A 737 10.36 20.75 -37.20
N GLU A 738 9.16 20.47 -37.69
CA GLU A 738 8.83 19.14 -38.21
C GLU A 738 9.61 18.79 -39.48
N THR A 739 9.84 19.77 -40.35
CA THR A 739 10.62 19.56 -41.58
C THR A 739 12.09 19.26 -41.28
N LEU A 740 12.66 19.88 -40.22
CA LEU A 740 13.98 19.48 -39.70
C LEU A 740 13.97 18.03 -39.20
N GLY A 741 12.90 17.63 -38.51
CA GLY A 741 12.66 16.25 -38.10
C GLY A 741 12.68 15.30 -39.30
N ILE A 742 11.92 15.61 -40.35
CA ILE A 742 11.89 14.84 -41.61
C ILE A 742 13.27 14.69 -42.21
N ILE A 743 14.00 15.79 -42.40
CA ILE A 743 15.34 15.73 -43.01
C ILE A 743 16.30 14.90 -42.16
N SER A 744 16.21 14.94 -40.82
CA SER A 744 17.07 14.19 -39.92
C SER A 744 17.06 12.67 -40.14
N TYR A 745 15.95 12.11 -40.63
CA TYR A 745 15.82 10.68 -40.93
C TYR A 745 16.32 10.29 -42.34
N LEU A 746 16.58 11.25 -43.22
CA LEU A 746 16.82 11.04 -44.65
C LEU A 746 18.29 11.25 -45.03
N LYS A 747 19.10 10.20 -44.89
CA LYS A 747 20.55 10.25 -45.12
C LYS A 747 20.96 10.80 -46.49
N HIS A 748 20.22 10.48 -47.54
CA HIS A 748 20.52 10.92 -48.91
C HIS A 748 20.32 12.43 -49.11
N LEU A 749 19.48 13.09 -48.30
CA LEU A 749 19.32 14.54 -48.36
C LEU A 749 20.56 15.29 -47.88
N TYR A 750 21.33 14.72 -46.95
CA TYR A 750 22.61 15.29 -46.51
C TYR A 750 23.71 15.20 -47.58
N ALA A 751 23.56 14.32 -48.56
CA ALA A 751 24.45 14.24 -49.71
C ALA A 751 24.03 15.16 -50.88
N SER A 752 22.88 15.84 -50.77
CA SER A 752 22.39 16.77 -51.79
C SER A 752 23.22 18.06 -51.80
N ASN A 753 23.41 18.64 -52.99
CA ASN A 753 24.05 19.96 -53.13
C ASN A 753 23.26 21.08 -52.44
N ASP A 754 21.96 20.90 -52.25
CA ASP A 754 21.06 21.91 -51.68
C ASP A 754 21.15 21.99 -50.13
N ILE A 755 21.74 20.98 -49.46
CA ILE A 755 21.85 20.95 -47.99
C ILE A 755 22.64 22.14 -47.44
N GLY A 756 23.61 22.65 -48.20
CA GLY A 756 24.41 23.78 -47.77
C GLY A 756 23.62 25.09 -47.67
N GLN A 757 22.57 25.25 -48.48
CA GLN A 757 21.64 26.37 -48.36
C GLN A 757 20.73 26.21 -47.14
N VAL A 758 20.31 24.97 -46.87
CA VAL A 758 19.51 24.64 -45.68
C VAL A 758 20.25 24.93 -44.38
N ILE A 759 21.50 24.49 -44.22
CA ILE A 759 22.28 24.73 -42.99
C ILE A 759 22.39 26.23 -42.70
N LYS A 760 22.64 27.04 -43.74
CA LYS A 760 22.64 28.52 -43.62
C LYS A 760 21.26 29.07 -43.26
N ALA A 761 20.19 28.53 -43.84
CA ALA A 761 18.82 28.94 -43.51
C ALA A 761 18.49 28.64 -42.02
N VAL A 762 18.93 27.48 -41.51
CA VAL A 762 18.78 27.08 -40.10
C VAL A 762 19.58 27.98 -39.17
N GLU A 763 20.87 28.20 -39.46
CA GLU A 763 21.73 29.14 -38.71
C GLU A 763 21.08 30.51 -38.59
N ASN A 764 20.59 31.03 -39.72
CA ASN A 764 19.91 32.31 -39.78
C ASN A 764 18.68 32.41 -38.87
N ILE A 765 17.98 31.32 -38.58
CA ILE A 765 16.81 31.35 -37.66
C ILE A 765 17.26 31.37 -36.19
N PHE A 766 18.30 30.63 -35.83
CA PHE A 766 18.74 30.45 -34.44
C PHE A 766 19.79 31.47 -33.97
N ILE A 767 20.59 32.04 -34.87
CA ILE A 767 21.81 32.82 -34.58
C ILE A 767 21.74 34.21 -35.23
N SER A 768 20.53 34.76 -35.44
CA SER A 768 20.33 36.13 -35.94
C SER A 768 20.76 37.20 -34.92
N ASP A 769 21.15 38.39 -35.39
CA ASP A 769 21.54 39.56 -34.57
C ASP A 769 20.41 40.16 -33.69
N SER A 770 19.18 39.66 -33.82
CA SER A 770 18.02 40.05 -33.01
C SER A 770 17.79 39.09 -31.85
N GLU A 771 17.27 39.57 -30.71
CA GLU A 771 16.89 38.69 -29.58
C GLU A 771 16.08 37.48 -30.05
N PRO A 772 16.47 36.25 -29.66
CA PRO A 772 15.80 35.05 -30.12
C PRO A 772 14.34 35.03 -29.63
N PRO A 773 13.35 34.89 -30.53
CA PRO A 773 11.94 34.87 -30.13
C PRO A 773 11.62 33.77 -29.11
N ALA A 774 10.72 34.08 -28.18
CA ALA A 774 10.34 33.22 -27.06
C ALA A 774 9.88 31.80 -27.43
N ASN A 775 9.50 31.54 -28.70
CA ASN A 775 8.98 30.25 -29.16
C ASN A 775 10.02 29.35 -29.89
N LEU A 776 11.26 29.80 -30.07
CA LEU A 776 12.31 29.04 -30.77
C LEU A 776 12.68 27.72 -30.07
N TYR A 777 12.40 27.59 -28.76
CA TYR A 777 12.65 26.36 -28.02
C TYR A 777 11.91 25.14 -28.58
N ILE A 778 10.77 25.35 -29.26
CA ILE A 778 9.97 24.28 -29.89
C ILE A 778 10.78 23.55 -30.96
N CYS A 779 11.70 24.24 -31.63
CA CYS A 779 12.50 23.69 -32.71
C CYS A 779 13.80 22.99 -32.24
N LYS A 780 14.22 23.20 -30.98
CA LYS A 780 15.51 22.69 -30.47
C LYS A 780 15.65 21.16 -30.51
N PRO A 781 14.62 20.34 -30.18
CA PRO A 781 14.73 18.89 -30.27
C PRO A 781 15.01 18.39 -31.69
N ASN A 782 14.26 18.88 -32.67
CA ASN A 782 14.41 18.49 -34.07
C ASN A 782 15.66 19.12 -34.70
N LEU A 783 16.11 20.28 -34.21
CA LEU A 783 17.43 20.82 -34.55
C LEU A 783 18.54 19.87 -34.09
N ALA A 784 18.53 19.39 -32.84
CA ALA A 784 19.54 18.46 -32.36
C ALA A 784 19.57 17.17 -33.20
N HIS A 785 18.40 16.63 -33.55
CA HIS A 785 18.31 15.48 -34.46
C HIS A 785 18.86 15.79 -35.86
N PHE A 786 18.49 16.92 -36.45
CA PHE A 786 19.02 17.38 -37.73
C PHE A 786 20.55 17.51 -37.71
N MET A 787 21.10 18.12 -36.64
CA MET A 787 22.54 18.29 -36.49
C MET A 787 23.28 16.93 -36.43
N SER A 788 22.68 15.90 -35.81
CA SER A 788 23.26 14.55 -35.80
C SER A 788 23.42 13.96 -37.22
N GLY A 789 22.54 14.34 -38.16
CA GLY A 789 22.56 13.88 -39.56
C GLY A 789 23.70 14.45 -40.39
N LEU A 790 24.36 15.53 -39.95
CA LEU A 790 25.54 16.10 -40.60
C LEU A 790 26.72 15.13 -40.69
N ILE A 791 26.68 14.02 -39.94
CA ILE A 791 27.62 12.91 -40.06
C ILE A 791 27.69 12.29 -41.45
N HIS A 792 26.63 12.44 -42.25
CA HIS A 792 26.52 11.90 -43.60
C HIS A 792 27.09 12.83 -44.68
N MET A 793 27.71 13.93 -44.26
CA MET A 793 28.13 15.02 -45.12
C MET A 793 29.62 15.30 -44.97
N GLU A 794 30.30 15.54 -46.09
CA GLU A 794 31.69 15.99 -46.06
C GLU A 794 31.76 17.51 -45.79
N MET A 795 32.44 17.87 -44.71
CA MET A 795 32.69 19.26 -44.31
C MET A 795 34.10 19.68 -44.73
N LEU A 796 34.20 20.80 -45.44
CA LEU A 796 35.48 21.35 -45.88
C LEU A 796 36.18 22.05 -44.71
N GLU A 797 37.51 21.90 -44.65
CA GLU A 797 38.36 22.45 -43.59
C GLU A 797 38.72 23.93 -43.77
N SER A 798 37.93 24.70 -44.53
CA SER A 798 38.20 26.12 -44.80
C SER A 798 37.30 27.03 -43.98
N ASP A 799 37.88 28.06 -43.37
CA ASP A 799 37.13 29.12 -42.70
C ASP A 799 36.32 29.96 -43.70
N ASP A 800 36.64 29.89 -45.00
CA ASP A 800 35.91 30.54 -46.09
C ASP A 800 34.65 29.76 -46.52
N ASP A 801 34.48 28.51 -46.09
CA ASP A 801 33.26 27.75 -46.37
C ASP A 801 32.15 28.17 -45.40
N ALA A 802 31.29 29.07 -45.89
CA ALA A 802 30.14 29.57 -45.14
C ALA A 802 29.16 28.47 -44.69
N LYS A 803 29.20 27.27 -45.29
CA LYS A 803 28.42 26.10 -44.88
C LYS A 803 29.00 25.43 -43.62
N SER A 804 30.31 25.17 -43.61
CA SER A 804 31.02 24.65 -42.43
C SER A 804 30.89 25.60 -41.24
N ARG A 805 31.03 26.91 -41.46
CA ARG A 805 30.88 27.93 -40.41
C ARG A 805 29.50 27.90 -39.76
N ALA A 806 28.45 27.83 -40.57
CA ALA A 806 27.07 27.74 -40.09
C ALA A 806 26.83 26.50 -39.22
N ALA A 807 27.42 25.35 -39.60
CA ALA A 807 27.34 24.12 -38.81
C ALA A 807 28.06 24.25 -37.45
N TRP A 808 29.22 24.93 -37.41
CA TRP A 808 29.97 25.18 -36.17
C TRP A 808 29.15 25.99 -35.18
N GLU A 809 28.59 27.11 -35.63
CA GLU A 809 27.81 28.01 -34.78
C GLU A 809 26.53 27.34 -34.25
N LEU A 810 25.88 26.49 -35.03
CA LEU A 810 24.72 25.72 -34.59
C LEU A 810 25.07 24.69 -33.49
N TYR A 811 26.23 24.04 -33.57
CA TYR A 811 26.70 23.17 -32.48
C TYR A 811 27.11 23.96 -31.24
N HIS A 812 27.74 25.13 -31.40
CA HIS A 812 28.04 26.03 -30.28
C HIS A 812 26.77 26.46 -29.55
N PHE A 813 25.71 26.78 -30.30
CA PHE A 813 24.40 27.12 -29.77
C PHE A 813 23.80 25.96 -28.95
N LEU A 814 23.76 24.74 -29.50
CA LEU A 814 23.21 23.57 -28.82
C LEU A 814 24.00 23.16 -27.57
N LEU A 815 25.32 23.22 -27.62
CA LEU A 815 26.20 22.84 -26.51
C LEU A 815 26.24 23.86 -25.37
N ARG A 816 25.66 25.06 -25.57
CA ARG A 816 25.46 26.10 -24.54
C ARG A 816 24.07 26.08 -23.91
N GLU A 817 23.24 25.09 -24.24
CA GLU A 817 21.90 24.97 -23.71
C GLU A 817 21.91 24.67 -22.20
N ARG A 818 20.94 25.21 -21.47
CA ARG A 818 20.85 25.04 -20.00
C ARG A 818 19.70 24.14 -19.54
N HIS A 819 18.76 23.83 -20.42
CA HIS A 819 17.65 22.95 -20.09
C HIS A 819 18.09 21.48 -20.16
N TRP A 820 17.94 20.74 -19.06
CA TRP A 820 18.46 19.37 -18.92
C TRP A 820 18.08 18.44 -20.08
N ALA A 821 16.81 18.44 -20.52
CA ALA A 821 16.35 17.59 -21.61
C ALA A 821 17.04 17.93 -22.95
N PHE A 822 17.28 19.21 -23.21
CA PHE A 822 17.93 19.64 -24.45
C PHE A 822 19.44 19.43 -24.39
N ILE A 823 20.07 19.52 -23.22
CA ILE A 823 21.48 19.15 -23.03
C ILE A 823 21.70 17.69 -23.43
N HIS A 824 20.86 16.77 -22.95
CA HIS A 824 20.97 15.35 -23.31
C HIS A 824 20.81 15.12 -24.81
N LEU A 825 19.84 15.79 -25.46
CA LEU A 825 19.65 15.71 -26.91
C LEU A 825 20.86 16.27 -27.67
N ALA A 826 21.36 17.44 -27.28
CA ALA A 826 22.53 18.08 -27.88
C ALA A 826 23.79 17.22 -27.73
N MET A 827 24.05 16.68 -26.55
CA MET A 827 25.18 15.78 -26.29
C MET A 827 25.08 14.49 -27.08
N THR A 828 23.87 13.92 -27.17
CA THR A 828 23.63 12.70 -27.96
C THR A 828 23.91 12.97 -29.43
N ALA A 829 23.34 14.05 -29.99
CA ALA A 829 23.55 14.45 -31.38
C ALA A 829 25.04 14.72 -31.69
N PHE A 830 25.72 15.48 -30.84
CA PHE A 830 27.15 15.76 -30.99
C PHE A 830 27.99 14.48 -30.87
N GLY A 831 27.66 13.57 -29.95
CA GLY A 831 28.32 12.28 -29.81
C GLY A 831 28.20 11.42 -31.06
N TYR A 832 27.01 11.37 -31.67
CA TYR A 832 26.80 10.69 -32.96
C TYR A 832 27.67 11.29 -34.06
N PHE A 833 27.65 12.62 -34.23
CA PHE A 833 28.48 13.31 -35.22
C PHE A 833 29.98 13.11 -34.99
N ALA A 834 30.42 13.17 -33.73
CA ALA A 834 31.82 13.05 -33.35
C ALA A 834 32.39 11.66 -33.60
N ALA A 835 31.56 10.61 -33.57
CA ALA A 835 32.00 9.24 -33.81
C ALA A 835 32.59 8.99 -35.20
N ARG A 836 32.29 9.84 -36.21
CA ARG A 836 32.83 9.74 -37.58
C ARG A 836 33.62 10.96 -38.04
N THR A 837 33.85 11.93 -37.16
CA THR A 837 34.62 13.14 -37.45
C THR A 837 36.01 13.01 -36.82
N LYS A 838 37.07 13.42 -37.53
CA LYS A 838 38.44 13.26 -37.01
C LYS A 838 38.67 14.18 -35.81
N CYS A 839 39.44 13.74 -34.83
CA CYS A 839 39.67 14.49 -33.58
C CYS A 839 40.26 15.89 -33.79
N ASN A 840 41.09 16.04 -34.83
CA ASN A 840 41.67 17.31 -35.28
C ASN A 840 40.67 18.25 -35.97
N GLN A 841 39.44 17.83 -36.20
CA GLN A 841 38.38 18.67 -36.76
C GLN A 841 37.34 19.05 -35.70
N LEU A 842 37.20 18.24 -34.64
CA LEU A 842 36.16 18.39 -33.61
C LEU A 842 36.25 19.69 -32.80
N TRP A 843 37.44 20.28 -32.64
CA TRP A 843 37.60 21.52 -31.88
C TRP A 843 36.84 22.71 -32.46
N ARG A 844 36.52 22.69 -33.77
CA ARG A 844 35.76 23.77 -34.43
C ARG A 844 34.26 23.70 -34.17
N PHE A 845 33.77 22.57 -33.66
CA PHE A 845 32.36 22.30 -33.40
C PHE A 845 32.00 22.40 -31.91
N VAL A 846 32.94 22.80 -31.05
CA VAL A 846 32.73 23.01 -29.61
C VAL A 846 32.98 24.48 -29.26
N PRO A 847 32.23 25.07 -28.32
CA PRO A 847 32.37 26.47 -27.94
C PRO A 847 33.83 26.87 -27.64
N GLN A 848 34.18 28.12 -27.93
CA GLN A 848 35.57 28.60 -27.83
C GLN A 848 36.23 28.31 -26.47
N ASP A 849 35.48 28.40 -25.37
CA ASP A 849 35.91 28.10 -24.01
C ASP A 849 36.19 26.60 -23.76
N ALA A 850 35.56 25.70 -24.51
CA ALA A 850 35.92 24.28 -24.60
C ALA A 850 37.09 24.03 -25.56
N ALA A 851 37.21 24.85 -26.61
CA ALA A 851 38.23 24.76 -27.65
C ALA A 851 39.60 25.34 -27.21
N LEU A 852 39.70 26.10 -26.12
CA LEU A 852 40.94 26.66 -25.54
C LEU A 852 42.02 25.61 -25.18
N ALA A 853 41.69 24.31 -25.20
CA ALA A 853 42.67 23.23 -25.06
C ALA A 853 43.47 22.95 -26.35
N TYR A 854 43.06 23.53 -27.48
CA TYR A 854 43.77 23.49 -28.75
C TYR A 854 44.80 24.63 -28.80
N ASP A 855 46.07 24.28 -28.57
CA ASP A 855 47.17 25.22 -28.67
C ASP A 855 47.67 25.31 -30.11
N ILE A 856 47.20 26.34 -30.82
CA ILE A 856 47.62 26.67 -32.19
C ILE A 856 49.14 26.98 -32.24
N VAL A 857 49.76 27.38 -31.13
CA VAL A 857 51.13 27.88 -31.07
C VAL A 857 52.16 26.76 -30.95
N SER A 858 51.83 25.58 -30.39
CA SER A 858 52.79 24.49 -30.19
C SER A 858 52.80 23.40 -31.27
N GLY A 859 51.84 23.38 -32.20
CA GLY A 859 51.82 22.42 -33.31
C GLY A 859 51.73 20.94 -32.91
N VAL A 860 51.40 20.64 -31.64
CA VAL A 860 51.24 19.26 -31.17
C VAL A 860 49.82 18.80 -31.44
N GLU A 861 49.66 17.75 -32.24
CA GLU A 861 48.38 17.12 -32.55
C GLU A 861 47.55 16.88 -31.27
N ALA A 862 46.28 17.31 -31.31
CA ALA A 862 45.35 17.06 -30.22
C ALA A 862 45.11 15.54 -30.09
N ASN A 863 45.79 14.89 -29.14
CA ASN A 863 45.46 13.52 -28.74
C ASN A 863 43.99 13.51 -28.25
N LYS A 864 43.23 12.50 -28.69
CA LYS A 864 41.84 12.21 -28.29
C LYS A 864 41.62 12.35 -26.78
N GLU A 865 42.57 11.92 -25.97
CA GLU A 865 42.49 12.02 -24.50
C GLU A 865 42.45 13.46 -24.00
N ARG A 866 43.23 14.36 -24.62
CA ARG A 866 43.29 15.78 -24.25
C ARG A 866 42.02 16.53 -24.66
N PHE A 867 41.48 16.22 -25.85
CA PHE A 867 40.19 16.73 -26.29
C PHE A 867 39.06 16.27 -25.34
N MET A 868 39.00 14.97 -25.03
CA MET A 868 37.98 14.42 -24.14
C MET A 868 38.09 14.99 -22.72
N ALA A 869 39.29 15.23 -22.20
CA ALA A 869 39.49 15.84 -20.88
C ALA A 869 39.04 17.31 -20.84
N ALA A 870 39.35 18.10 -21.87
CA ALA A 870 38.92 19.49 -21.99
C ALA A 870 37.41 19.62 -22.19
N PHE A 871 36.84 18.80 -23.08
CA PHE A 871 35.41 18.74 -23.32
C PHE A 871 34.66 18.26 -22.07
N ARG A 872 35.18 17.27 -21.35
CA ARG A 872 34.65 16.85 -20.05
C ARG A 872 34.73 17.97 -19.01
N THR A 873 35.78 18.78 -19.01
CA THR A 873 35.90 19.91 -18.07
C THR A 873 34.88 21.01 -18.39
N PHE A 874 34.66 21.31 -19.67
CA PHE A 874 33.59 22.20 -20.13
C PHE A 874 32.22 21.65 -19.73
N LEU A 875 31.94 20.38 -20.05
CA LEU A 875 30.68 19.73 -19.68
C LEU A 875 30.50 19.74 -18.17
N ASN A 876 31.50 19.36 -17.37
CA ASN A 876 31.43 19.36 -15.91
C ASN A 876 31.22 20.76 -15.31
N LYS A 877 31.74 21.82 -15.96
CA LYS A 877 31.50 23.22 -15.58
C LYS A 877 30.06 23.64 -15.88
N GLU A 878 29.46 23.11 -16.94
CA GLU A 878 28.05 23.32 -17.33
C GLU A 878 27.08 22.32 -16.66
N THR A 879 27.55 21.17 -16.14
CA THR A 879 26.76 20.05 -15.58
C THR A 879 27.14 19.71 -14.13
N ALA A 880 27.58 20.68 -13.33
CA ALA A 880 27.83 20.47 -11.90
C ALA A 880 26.53 20.23 -11.11
N LEU A 881 25.91 19.06 -11.30
CA LEU A 881 24.95 18.34 -10.45
C LEU A 881 24.56 17.05 -11.21
N LEU A 882 24.48 15.93 -10.47
CA LEU A 882 23.95 14.60 -10.86
C LEU A 882 25.01 13.49 -11.07
N THR A 883 25.28 12.74 -10.00
CA THR A 883 25.90 11.40 -10.04
C THR A 883 24.97 10.35 -9.41
N VAL A 884 25.12 9.10 -9.85
CA VAL A 884 24.14 7.99 -9.86
C VAL A 884 24.15 7.14 -8.59
N ALA A 885 23.75 7.75 -7.47
CA ALA A 885 23.14 7.09 -6.32
C ALA A 885 22.26 8.16 -5.64
N PRO A 886 21.13 7.83 -4.98
CA PRO A 886 20.34 8.85 -4.30
C PRO A 886 21.17 9.42 -3.15
N CYS A 887 21.93 10.47 -3.45
CA CYS A 887 22.48 11.34 -2.44
C CYS A 887 21.31 12.13 -1.83
N PRO A 888 21.45 12.63 -0.60
CA PRO A 888 20.45 13.49 0.03
C PRO A 888 19.93 14.60 -0.91
N ASP A 889 20.78 15.12 -1.77
CA ASP A 889 20.43 16.13 -2.77
C ASP A 889 19.45 15.62 -3.86
N GLN A 890 19.51 14.34 -4.26
CA GLN A 890 18.52 13.73 -5.18
C GLN A 890 17.17 13.50 -4.50
N LEU A 891 17.17 13.12 -3.23
CA LEU A 891 15.96 13.01 -2.42
C LEU A 891 15.29 14.39 -2.29
N GLU A 892 16.08 15.43 -2.02
CA GLU A 892 15.62 16.82 -1.92
C GLU A 892 15.05 17.35 -3.26
N LEU A 893 15.63 16.95 -4.39
CA LEU A 893 15.10 17.28 -5.72
C LEU A 893 13.75 16.60 -5.98
N LEU A 894 13.61 15.31 -5.67
CA LEU A 894 12.35 14.58 -5.81
C LEU A 894 11.25 15.11 -4.88
N ILE A 895 11.64 15.50 -3.67
CA ILE A 895 10.82 16.21 -2.70
C ILE A 895 10.28 17.50 -3.36
N ARG A 896 11.18 18.37 -3.86
CA ARG A 896 10.80 19.60 -4.56
C ARG A 896 9.87 19.39 -5.77
N GLU A 897 10.10 18.34 -6.57
CA GLU A 897 9.20 17.94 -7.66
C GLU A 897 7.81 17.55 -7.14
N GLY A 898 7.76 16.74 -6.08
CA GLY A 898 6.56 16.36 -5.36
C GLY A 898 5.76 17.58 -4.87
N LEU A 899 6.40 18.62 -4.32
CA LEU A 899 5.71 19.86 -3.96
C LEU A 899 5.08 20.56 -5.15
N MET A 900 5.82 20.68 -6.25
CA MET A 900 5.30 21.33 -7.45
C MET A 900 4.09 20.56 -8.01
N LEU A 901 4.16 19.24 -8.01
CA LEU A 901 3.06 18.35 -8.41
C LEU A 901 1.85 18.53 -7.49
N LYS A 902 2.05 18.47 -6.17
CA LYS A 902 0.99 18.69 -5.17
C LYS A 902 0.30 20.05 -5.35
N GLN A 903 1.07 21.10 -5.55
CA GLN A 903 0.54 22.44 -5.82
C GLN A 903 -0.23 22.51 -7.14
N MET A 904 0.26 21.82 -8.17
CA MET A 904 -0.39 21.77 -9.48
C MET A 904 -1.73 21.01 -9.41
N VAL A 905 -1.75 19.84 -8.76
CA VAL A 905 -2.97 19.06 -8.52
C VAL A 905 -3.99 19.88 -7.73
N ARG A 906 -3.58 20.52 -6.63
CA ARG A 906 -4.47 21.41 -5.85
C ARG A 906 -5.03 22.56 -6.69
N LYS A 907 -4.24 23.16 -7.58
CA LYS A 907 -4.73 24.20 -8.51
C LYS A 907 -5.78 23.64 -9.46
N PHE A 908 -5.58 22.44 -10.01
CA PHE A 908 -6.58 21.80 -10.87
C PHE A 908 -7.87 21.44 -10.11
N SER A 909 -7.76 20.93 -8.89
CA SER A 909 -8.92 20.67 -8.03
C SER A 909 -9.65 21.96 -7.63
N ALA A 910 -8.93 23.03 -7.32
CA ALA A 910 -9.52 24.33 -7.03
C ALA A 910 -10.23 24.95 -8.25
N ILE A 911 -9.70 24.76 -9.46
CA ILE A 911 -10.37 25.19 -10.71
C ILE A 911 -11.64 24.36 -10.96
N ALA A 912 -11.64 23.07 -10.61
CA ALA A 912 -12.82 22.22 -10.68
C ALA A 912 -13.88 22.62 -9.62
N GLU A 913 -13.47 22.89 -8.38
CA GLU A 913 -14.32 23.40 -7.30
C GLU A 913 -14.85 24.82 -7.56
N GLU A 914 -14.05 25.70 -8.19
CA GLU A 914 -14.52 27.03 -8.63
C GLU A 914 -15.57 26.89 -9.73
N ARG A 915 -15.38 26.01 -10.72
CA ARG A 915 -16.43 25.70 -11.71
C ARG A 915 -17.70 25.15 -11.06
N GLN A 916 -17.54 24.25 -10.09
CA GLN A 916 -18.67 23.70 -9.33
C GLN A 916 -19.34 24.77 -8.45
N ARG A 917 -18.60 25.74 -7.88
CA ARG A 917 -19.17 26.92 -7.19
C ARG A 917 -19.87 27.90 -8.12
N PHE A 918 -19.43 28.02 -9.37
CA PHE A 918 -20.15 28.80 -10.39
C PHE A 918 -21.44 28.10 -10.86
N GLU A 919 -21.51 26.77 -10.76
CA GLU A 919 -22.73 25.99 -11.05
C GLU A 919 -23.63 25.75 -9.81
N SER A 920 -23.10 25.87 -8.59
CA SER A 920 -23.83 25.65 -7.31
C SER A 920 -24.07 26.92 -6.49
N MET A 921 -24.05 28.09 -7.12
CA MET A 921 -24.48 29.32 -6.48
C MET A 921 -26.02 29.32 -6.33
N GLU A 922 -26.54 28.51 -5.41
CA GLU A 922 -27.80 28.82 -4.75
C GLU A 922 -27.61 30.15 -4.03
N ILE A 923 -28.33 31.16 -4.52
CA ILE A 923 -28.42 32.47 -3.90
C ILE A 923 -29.19 32.28 -2.58
N ASP A 924 -28.49 32.12 -1.47
CA ASP A 924 -29.11 32.21 -0.14
C ASP A 924 -29.34 33.68 0.21
N ASP A 925 -30.54 34.13 -0.12
CA ASP A 925 -31.03 35.48 0.10
C ASP A 925 -31.50 35.64 1.57
N LYS A 926 -30.54 35.65 2.50
CA LYS A 926 -30.79 36.04 3.90
C LYS A 926 -29.75 37.01 4.42
N ASN A 927 -29.85 38.25 3.93
CA ASN A 927 -29.75 39.52 4.67
C ASN A 927 -29.19 40.64 3.78
N GLN A 928 -29.93 41.06 2.76
CA GLN A 928 -29.78 42.42 2.23
C GLN A 928 -31.15 43.08 2.05
N SER A 929 -31.47 43.92 3.03
CA SER A 929 -32.38 45.07 2.99
C SER A 929 -33.17 45.31 1.69
N ASN A 930 -34.49 45.16 1.79
CA ASN A 930 -35.55 45.90 1.07
C ASN A 930 -35.06 46.89 -0.01
N LYS A 931 -34.86 46.41 -1.25
CA LYS A 931 -34.98 47.23 -2.45
C LYS A 931 -35.68 46.45 -3.56
N LYS A 932 -36.96 46.80 -3.77
CA LYS A 932 -37.75 46.45 -4.95
C LYS A 932 -36.93 46.67 -6.22
N ARG A 933 -36.63 45.61 -6.97
CA ARG A 933 -36.13 45.70 -8.36
C ARG A 933 -37.21 45.19 -9.30
N LYS A 934 -37.60 46.04 -10.25
CA LYS A 934 -38.37 45.66 -11.44
C LYS A 934 -37.52 44.74 -12.33
N LEU A 935 -38.17 43.82 -13.03
CA LEU A 935 -37.54 43.01 -14.09
C LEU A 935 -36.84 43.92 -15.11
N PRO A 936 -35.61 43.62 -15.58
CA PRO A 936 -34.94 44.43 -16.59
C PRO A 936 -35.66 44.37 -17.95
N ASP A 937 -35.88 45.53 -18.59
CA ASP A 937 -36.58 45.72 -19.88
C ASP A 937 -36.05 44.89 -21.06
N GLY A 938 -34.89 44.23 -20.92
CA GLY A 938 -34.31 43.36 -21.95
C GLY A 938 -34.97 41.99 -22.05
N ILE A 939 -35.50 41.45 -20.95
CA ILE A 939 -36.14 40.12 -20.94
C ILE A 939 -37.54 40.19 -21.54
N SER A 940 -38.32 41.23 -21.22
CA SER A 940 -39.64 41.47 -21.84
C SER A 940 -39.51 41.66 -23.36
N ARG A 941 -38.49 42.41 -23.80
CA ARG A 941 -38.21 42.61 -25.23
C ARG A 941 -37.74 41.32 -25.92
N GLY A 942 -37.01 40.46 -25.22
CA GLY A 942 -36.64 39.13 -25.70
C GLY A 942 -37.84 38.21 -25.90
N VAL A 943 -38.80 38.24 -24.95
CA VAL A 943 -40.05 37.47 -25.02
C VAL A 943 -40.95 37.99 -26.15
N GLU A 944 -41.09 39.31 -26.32
CA GLU A 944 -41.82 39.90 -27.47
C GLU A 944 -41.21 39.50 -28.82
N LEU A 945 -39.87 39.51 -28.94
CA LEU A 945 -39.18 39.10 -30.17
C LEU A 945 -39.38 37.61 -30.47
N LEU A 946 -39.34 36.75 -29.44
CA LEU A 946 -39.62 35.32 -29.55
C LEU A 946 -41.06 35.07 -30.00
N LYS A 947 -42.04 35.77 -29.40
CA LYS A 947 -43.46 35.68 -29.76
C LYS A 947 -43.71 36.17 -31.19
N SER A 948 -43.07 37.26 -31.59
CA SER A 948 -43.12 37.76 -32.97
C SER A 948 -42.48 36.77 -33.95
N GLY A 949 -41.35 36.16 -33.59
CA GLY A 949 -40.66 35.17 -34.43
C GLY A 949 -41.47 33.88 -34.60
N LEU A 950 -42.07 33.37 -33.53
CA LEU A 950 -42.95 32.20 -33.56
C LEU A 950 -44.22 32.46 -34.36
N LYS A 951 -44.83 33.64 -34.21
CA LYS A 951 -45.98 34.02 -35.01
C LYS A 951 -45.65 34.06 -36.51
N ILE A 952 -44.50 34.61 -36.89
CA ILE A 952 -44.05 34.62 -38.29
C ILE A 952 -43.82 33.20 -38.82
N LEU A 953 -43.23 32.31 -38.00
CA LEU A 953 -43.03 30.90 -38.34
C LEU A 953 -44.36 30.15 -38.48
N GLY A 954 -45.29 30.36 -37.55
CA GLY A 954 -46.64 29.78 -37.58
C GLY A 954 -47.45 30.29 -38.78
N ASP A 955 -47.43 31.59 -39.05
CA ASP A 955 -48.09 32.20 -40.21
C ASP A 955 -47.49 31.66 -41.52
N GLY A 956 -46.15 31.56 -41.61
CA GLY A 956 -45.46 30.99 -42.76
C GLY A 956 -45.77 29.51 -42.99
N LEU A 957 -45.86 28.71 -41.91
CA LEU A 957 -46.25 27.31 -41.96
C LEU A 957 -47.73 27.14 -42.33
N SER A 958 -48.62 28.01 -41.86
CA SER A 958 -50.05 27.97 -42.21
C SER A 958 -50.32 28.32 -43.69
N GLN A 959 -49.45 29.13 -44.30
CA GLN A 959 -49.47 29.46 -45.73
C GLN A 959 -48.76 28.41 -46.60
N TRP A 960 -48.03 27.48 -45.99
CA TRP A 960 -47.29 26.44 -46.69
C TRP A 960 -48.27 25.41 -47.27
N GLN A 961 -48.63 25.54 -48.55
CA GLN A 961 -49.48 24.58 -49.23
C GLN A 961 -48.70 23.28 -49.53
N PRO A 962 -49.16 22.11 -49.06
CA PRO A 962 -48.49 20.83 -49.29
C PRO A 962 -48.71 20.39 -50.74
N ASN A 963 -47.73 20.68 -51.60
CA ASN A 963 -47.63 20.00 -52.88
C ASN A 963 -47.01 18.62 -52.66
N GLN A 964 -47.84 17.60 -52.88
CA GLN A 964 -47.53 16.17 -52.97
C GLN A 964 -47.43 15.37 -51.65
N PHE A 965 -48.04 14.18 -51.74
CA PHE A 965 -48.35 13.18 -50.73
C PHE A 965 -47.12 12.73 -49.92
N ASP A 966 -47.01 13.28 -48.69
CA ASP A 966 -46.41 12.70 -47.44
C ASP A 966 -46.06 13.78 -46.39
N THR A 967 -46.30 15.06 -46.70
CA THR A 967 -45.91 16.19 -45.84
C THR A 967 -46.97 16.63 -44.82
N ASN A 968 -48.20 16.12 -44.86
CA ASN A 968 -49.27 16.51 -43.94
C ASN A 968 -48.99 16.11 -42.48
N GLU A 969 -48.40 14.94 -42.23
CA GLU A 969 -48.08 14.49 -40.87
C GLU A 969 -46.97 15.37 -40.26
N LEU A 970 -45.94 15.69 -41.04
CA LEU A 970 -44.86 16.60 -40.63
C LEU A 970 -45.35 18.03 -40.42
N HIS A 971 -46.27 18.50 -41.25
CA HIS A 971 -46.92 19.82 -41.11
C HIS A 971 -47.70 19.91 -39.79
N VAL A 972 -48.54 18.91 -39.50
CA VAL A 972 -49.28 18.83 -38.23
C VAL A 972 -48.34 18.72 -37.03
N LYS A 973 -47.25 17.94 -37.12
CA LYS A 973 -46.26 17.81 -36.05
C LYS A 973 -45.53 19.12 -35.77
N CYS A 974 -45.13 19.85 -36.82
CA CYS A 974 -44.49 21.17 -36.68
C CYS A 974 -45.45 22.21 -36.08
N MET A 975 -46.71 22.23 -36.54
CA MET A 975 -47.73 23.11 -35.94
C MET A 975 -47.99 22.81 -34.47
N THR A 976 -47.99 21.52 -34.10
CA THR A 976 -48.16 21.08 -32.71
C THR A 976 -46.95 21.48 -31.84
N GLN A 977 -45.73 21.40 -32.37
CA GLN A 977 -44.52 21.82 -31.65
C GLN A 977 -44.45 23.34 -31.49
N ILE A 978 -44.90 24.10 -32.49
CA ILE A 978 -44.97 25.56 -32.39
C ILE A 978 -46.02 25.98 -31.36
N SER A 979 -47.21 25.36 -31.34
CA SER A 979 -48.22 25.67 -30.33
C SER A 979 -47.74 25.34 -28.91
N GLN A 980 -47.02 24.23 -28.73
CA GLN A 980 -46.40 23.87 -27.45
C GLN A 980 -45.34 24.90 -27.03
N LEU A 981 -44.56 25.44 -27.96
CA LEU A 981 -43.62 26.52 -27.68
C LEU A 981 -44.33 27.83 -27.32
N GLU A 982 -45.43 28.16 -27.99
CA GLU A 982 -46.26 29.32 -27.70
C GLU A 982 -46.88 29.23 -26.29
N ASP A 983 -47.34 28.05 -25.88
CA ASP A 983 -47.88 27.79 -24.54
C ASP A 983 -46.80 27.96 -23.46
N VAL A 984 -45.58 27.46 -23.68
CA VAL A 984 -44.46 27.62 -22.73
C VAL A 984 -44.05 29.09 -22.59
N ILE A 985 -44.04 29.85 -23.68
CA ILE A 985 -43.71 31.28 -23.65
C ILE A 985 -44.82 32.09 -22.98
N SER A 986 -46.09 31.72 -23.19
CA SER A 986 -47.23 32.32 -22.49
C SER A 986 -47.18 32.03 -20.99
N HIS A 987 -46.76 30.83 -20.60
CA HIS A 987 -46.56 30.47 -19.20
C HIS A 987 -45.39 31.25 -18.56
N PHE A 988 -44.34 31.55 -19.33
CA PHE A 988 -43.26 32.46 -18.91
C PHE A 988 -43.75 33.91 -18.72
N GLU A 989 -44.68 34.39 -19.54
CA GLU A 989 -45.35 35.69 -19.34
C GLU A 989 -46.24 35.69 -18.08
N GLU A 990 -46.97 34.60 -17.82
CA GLU A 990 -47.81 34.45 -16.61
C GLU A 990 -46.99 34.37 -15.33
N LEU A 991 -45.85 33.68 -15.33
CA LEU A 991 -44.90 33.64 -14.21
C LEU A 991 -44.23 35.00 -13.97
N ALA A 992 -44.07 35.82 -15.03
CA ALA A 992 -43.63 37.21 -14.91
C ALA A 992 -44.74 38.17 -14.47
N GLY A 993 -46.02 37.84 -14.72
CA GLY A 993 -47.20 38.65 -14.41
C GLY A 993 -47.93 38.31 -13.10
N SER A 994 -47.69 37.15 -12.49
CA SER A 994 -48.38 36.67 -11.27
C SER A 994 -47.79 37.22 -9.97
N SER A 995 -47.58 38.53 -9.89
CA SER A 995 -47.31 39.25 -8.64
C SER A 995 -48.37 40.31 -8.29
N GLU A 996 -49.59 40.17 -8.84
CA GLU A 996 -50.78 40.83 -8.32
C GLU A 996 -51.90 39.80 -8.05
N VAL A 997 -52.30 39.70 -6.78
CA VAL A 997 -53.45 38.95 -6.23
C VAL A 997 -53.26 37.44 -6.04
N GLN A 998 -52.57 36.99 -4.97
CA GLN A 998 -53.11 36.64 -3.65
C GLN A 998 -51.99 36.18 -2.71
#